data_AF-A0A951JR90-F1
#
_entry.id   AF-A0A951JR90-F1
#
_cell.length_a   1.000
_cell.length_b   1.000
_cell.length_c   1.000
_cell.angle_alpha   90.00
_cell.angle_beta   90.00
_cell.angle_gamma   90.00
#
_symmetry.space_group_name_H-M   'P 1'
#
loop_
_entity.id
_entity.type
_entity.pdbx_description
1 polymer ?
#
loop_
_entity_poly.entity_id
_entity_poly.type
_entity_poly.pdbx_seq_one_letter_code
_entity_poly.pdbx_strand_id
1 'polypeptide(L)'
;MIADALAGQRLFVTGSTGFLGTALVERLLRAAPGSELVLLVRPGRRSSAAQRVKREVLRNDAFDRLRADLDDFDAECARRIQVVAGDVGVDGLSLDDEGREALRSCHTVIHAAAAVAFDSPLDRAAEVNLLGPSRLAQALQAVGSVAHLVSVSTCYVAGNRRGRAQEIPVSDTPFAPEVGWRDEVTAARRARADTEAESRTPTRLRSFAKQARAELGAAGVPLLANKAEKLREAWVASTMVEIGRARARALGWPDAYAFTKALAEQALAETRGDVPVTIVRPSIIESALAEPRPGWIRGFRMAEPVIITYARGLLREFPGIPEGVVDVIPVDFVVAAVLDAAARGPVPGTASAPPPIVQVASGSTNPLHYRHLVDLVHDWFSQHPLYDPKGQPIVVPRWTFPGRGRVQGQLQRAVKAIDVAERSLAALPLRGGQARWAAGLEERRGDAARALGYVELYGAYAETEAVFGVERLLERWSTLDATDRTTFCFDPSVIDWDAYVTTVHLPSVVDHARVRDTPGGRSGPSRTERLRTRVLAPERHLAAFDLENTLIASNVVDSYSWLATRRLNPADRVRFALRALAEGPSLLALDRKDRGDFLRHFYRKFEGAPRAQLEEDADQLFTYLLLTKSFPAGMRRVRHHRRLGHRTVLITGALDVVVERNLGPLFDDIVCARMGTLDGGRRWSGELLAAPPTGEARAQAMADYADAEGLRLEEAVAYADSASDLPMLEAVGFPVAVNPEVRLATIARKRGWLVEQWSKAPGGPRPPLPIGPVTRRTSFAAAGRGEGA
;
A
#
# COMPACT_ATOMS: atom_id res chain seq x y z
N MET A 1 -34.22 -27.15 -16.09
CA MET A 1 -32.89 -26.59 -16.33
C MET A 1 -32.67 -25.37 -15.44
N ILE A 2 -31.45 -25.15 -14.95
CA ILE A 2 -31.06 -24.01 -14.10
C ILE A 2 -31.33 -22.69 -14.81
N ALA A 3 -30.95 -22.58 -16.09
CA ALA A 3 -31.16 -21.38 -16.88
C ALA A 3 -32.65 -21.02 -17.03
N ASP A 4 -33.50 -22.03 -17.25
CA ASP A 4 -34.96 -21.84 -17.36
C ASP A 4 -35.59 -21.39 -16.05
N ALA A 5 -35.16 -21.98 -14.93
CA ALA A 5 -35.66 -21.60 -13.61
C ALA A 5 -35.27 -20.16 -13.22
N LEU A 6 -34.12 -19.68 -13.74
CA LEU A 6 -33.64 -18.32 -13.57
C LEU A 6 -34.22 -17.34 -14.61
N ALA A 7 -34.89 -17.81 -15.66
CA ALA A 7 -35.50 -16.94 -16.65
C ALA A 7 -36.69 -16.18 -16.03
N GLY A 8 -36.75 -14.86 -16.26
CA GLY A 8 -37.75 -13.98 -15.66
C GLY A 8 -37.50 -13.65 -14.18
N GLN A 9 -36.48 -14.23 -13.55
CA GLN A 9 -36.11 -13.92 -12.17
C GLN A 9 -35.36 -12.58 -12.10
N ARG A 10 -35.63 -11.83 -11.03
CA ARG A 10 -34.87 -10.63 -10.65
C ARG A 10 -34.04 -10.94 -9.41
N LEU A 11 -32.71 -10.88 -9.55
CA LEU A 11 -31.75 -11.33 -8.54
C LEU A 11 -31.04 -10.15 -7.88
N PHE A 12 -31.14 -10.05 -6.56
CA PHE A 12 -30.38 -9.09 -5.77
C PHE A 12 -29.03 -9.68 -5.37
N VAL A 13 -27.92 -9.09 -5.81
CA VAL A 13 -26.56 -9.63 -5.56
C VAL A 13 -25.75 -8.67 -4.70
N THR A 14 -25.29 -9.15 -3.55
CA THR A 14 -24.29 -8.44 -2.72
C THR A 14 -22.89 -8.96 -3.01
N GLY A 15 -21.87 -8.11 -2.87
CA GLY A 15 -20.48 -8.53 -3.04
C GLY A 15 -20.03 -8.70 -4.51
N SER A 16 -20.77 -8.12 -5.46
CA SER A 16 -20.47 -8.19 -6.91
C SER A 16 -19.07 -7.67 -7.28
N THR A 17 -18.51 -6.74 -6.51
CA THR A 17 -17.12 -6.25 -6.71
C THR A 17 -16.03 -7.21 -6.20
N GLY A 18 -16.41 -8.32 -5.55
CA GLY A 18 -15.49 -9.34 -5.05
C GLY A 18 -15.14 -10.41 -6.09
N PHE A 19 -14.23 -11.33 -5.76
CA PHE A 19 -13.80 -12.42 -6.66
C PHE A 19 -14.98 -13.31 -7.11
N LEU A 20 -15.61 -14.01 -6.16
CA LEU A 20 -16.78 -14.85 -6.44
C LEU A 20 -17.94 -14.05 -7.07
N GLY A 21 -18.23 -12.86 -6.54
CA GLY A 21 -19.33 -12.02 -7.03
C GLY A 21 -19.16 -11.55 -8.47
N THR A 22 -17.93 -11.28 -8.92
CA THR A 22 -17.66 -10.91 -10.31
C THR A 22 -17.88 -12.09 -11.26
N ALA A 23 -17.38 -13.27 -10.91
CA ALA A 23 -17.62 -14.49 -11.69
C ALA A 23 -19.11 -14.85 -11.73
N LEU A 24 -19.83 -14.68 -10.61
CA LEU A 24 -21.26 -14.90 -10.52
C LEU A 24 -22.04 -13.97 -11.46
N VAL A 25 -21.73 -12.67 -11.48
CA VAL A 25 -22.40 -11.71 -12.37
C VAL A 25 -22.10 -12.02 -13.84
N GLU A 26 -20.85 -12.33 -14.18
CA GLU A 26 -20.49 -12.79 -15.54
C GLU A 26 -21.32 -14.01 -15.95
N ARG A 27 -21.35 -15.03 -15.09
CA ARG A 27 -22.04 -16.29 -15.37
C ARG A 27 -23.56 -16.11 -15.51
N LEU A 28 -24.18 -15.26 -14.69
CA LEU A 28 -25.61 -14.91 -14.80
C LEU A 28 -25.93 -14.18 -16.11
N LEU A 29 -25.08 -13.24 -16.52
CA LEU A 29 -25.31 -12.53 -17.78
C LEU A 29 -25.18 -13.46 -18.99
N ARG A 30 -24.20 -14.38 -18.97
CA ARG A 30 -23.95 -15.28 -20.10
C ARG A 30 -24.86 -16.51 -20.14
N ALA A 31 -25.07 -17.19 -19.02
CA ALA A 31 -25.72 -18.50 -18.97
C ALA A 31 -27.18 -18.45 -18.50
N ALA A 32 -27.68 -17.29 -18.05
CA ALA A 32 -29.07 -17.07 -17.68
C ALA A 32 -29.61 -15.78 -18.31
N PRO A 33 -29.67 -15.66 -19.65
CA PRO A 33 -29.95 -14.41 -20.37
C PRO A 33 -31.32 -13.78 -20.05
N GLY A 34 -32.28 -14.58 -19.58
CA GLY A 34 -33.60 -14.12 -19.16
C GLY A 34 -33.67 -13.50 -17.75
N SER A 35 -32.56 -13.42 -17.01
CA SER A 35 -32.53 -12.88 -15.65
C SER A 35 -32.14 -11.40 -15.59
N GLU A 36 -32.70 -10.67 -14.63
CA GLU A 36 -32.35 -9.29 -14.30
C GLU A 36 -31.57 -9.21 -13.00
N LEU A 37 -30.60 -8.31 -12.91
CA LEU A 37 -29.68 -8.20 -11.78
C LEU A 37 -29.82 -6.86 -11.07
N VAL A 38 -29.91 -6.89 -9.75
CA VAL A 38 -29.81 -5.72 -8.88
C VAL A 38 -28.53 -5.84 -8.06
N LEU A 39 -27.54 -5.01 -8.35
CA LEU A 39 -26.21 -5.08 -7.71
C LEU A 39 -26.11 -4.08 -6.57
N LEU A 40 -25.98 -4.57 -5.33
CA LEU A 40 -25.71 -3.74 -4.17
C LEU A 40 -24.22 -3.43 -4.06
N VAL A 41 -23.86 -2.15 -4.20
CA VAL A 41 -22.46 -1.70 -4.12
C VAL A 41 -22.31 -0.48 -3.23
N ARG A 42 -21.39 -0.56 -2.26
CA ARG A 42 -21.05 0.57 -1.40
C ARG A 42 -20.49 1.74 -2.20
N PRO A 43 -20.93 2.99 -2.01
CA PRO A 43 -20.26 4.13 -2.62
C PRO A 43 -18.81 4.27 -2.13
N GLY A 44 -17.94 4.80 -2.99
CA GLY A 44 -16.58 5.18 -2.63
C GLY A 44 -16.52 6.63 -2.15
N ARG A 45 -15.43 7.02 -1.47
CA ARG A 45 -15.25 8.39 -0.94
C ARG A 45 -15.42 9.50 -1.99
N ARG A 46 -15.12 9.20 -3.26
CA ARG A 46 -15.21 10.12 -4.40
C ARG A 46 -15.86 9.48 -5.64
N SER A 47 -16.58 8.37 -5.48
CA SER A 47 -17.15 7.65 -6.62
C SER A 47 -18.50 7.01 -6.28
N SER A 48 -19.49 7.15 -7.17
CA SER A 48 -20.80 6.53 -6.98
C SER A 48 -20.74 4.99 -7.10
N ALA A 49 -21.80 4.31 -6.63
CA ALA A 49 -21.94 2.86 -6.79
C ALA A 49 -21.87 2.43 -8.26
N ALA A 50 -22.58 3.12 -9.16
CA ALA A 50 -22.55 2.85 -10.60
C ALA A 50 -21.16 3.01 -11.23
N GLN A 51 -20.42 4.08 -10.86
CA GLN A 51 -19.04 4.26 -11.30
C GLN A 51 -18.12 3.12 -10.83
N ARG A 52 -18.35 2.60 -9.62
CA ARG A 52 -17.62 1.43 -9.12
C ARG A 52 -17.96 0.17 -9.89
N VAL A 53 -19.24 -0.11 -10.19
CA VAL A 53 -19.63 -1.27 -11.01
C VAL A 53 -18.97 -1.23 -12.38
N LYS A 54 -19.04 -0.07 -13.07
CA LYS A 54 -18.41 0.09 -14.39
C LYS A 54 -16.90 -0.16 -14.34
N ARG A 55 -16.21 0.36 -13.33
CA ARG A 55 -14.74 0.26 -13.21
C ARG A 55 -14.26 -1.10 -12.67
N GLU A 56 -14.95 -1.63 -11.67
CA GLU A 56 -14.47 -2.75 -10.86
C GLU A 56 -15.13 -4.07 -11.22
N VAL A 57 -16.28 -4.08 -11.91
CA VAL A 57 -16.97 -5.30 -12.35
C VAL A 57 -16.91 -5.38 -13.87
N LEU A 58 -17.59 -4.48 -14.58
CA LEU A 58 -17.78 -4.60 -16.02
C LEU A 58 -16.47 -4.50 -16.81
N ARG A 59 -15.50 -3.66 -16.41
CA ARG A 59 -14.17 -3.58 -17.05
C ARG A 59 -13.22 -4.74 -16.69
N ASN A 60 -13.63 -5.69 -15.87
CA ASN A 60 -12.80 -6.84 -15.53
C ASN A 60 -12.70 -7.81 -16.72
N ASP A 61 -11.58 -8.53 -16.82
CA ASP A 61 -11.26 -9.48 -17.87
C ASP A 61 -12.17 -10.74 -17.85
N ALA A 62 -12.89 -10.99 -16.76
CA ALA A 62 -13.97 -11.99 -16.73
C ALA A 62 -14.99 -11.80 -17.86
N PHE A 63 -15.27 -10.54 -18.21
CA PHE A 63 -16.28 -10.19 -19.21
C PHE A 63 -15.73 -10.12 -20.63
N ASP A 64 -14.46 -10.48 -20.88
CA ASP A 64 -13.85 -10.39 -22.22
C ASP A 64 -14.58 -11.25 -23.24
N ARG A 65 -14.95 -12.49 -22.85
CA ARG A 65 -15.77 -13.38 -23.68
C ARG A 65 -17.14 -12.77 -23.97
N LEU A 66 -17.84 -12.31 -22.93
CA LEU A 66 -19.17 -11.71 -23.10
C LEU A 66 -19.14 -10.44 -23.95
N ARG A 67 -18.06 -9.65 -23.87
CA ARG A 67 -17.84 -8.49 -24.76
C ARG A 67 -17.60 -8.87 -26.21
N ALA A 68 -16.97 -10.01 -26.47
CA ALA A 68 -16.73 -10.50 -27.82
C ALA A 68 -18.00 -11.15 -28.42
N ASP A 69 -18.81 -11.79 -27.58
CA ASP A 69 -20.01 -12.53 -27.98
C ASP A 69 -21.25 -11.61 -28.18
N LEU A 70 -21.27 -10.40 -27.60
CA LEU A 70 -22.40 -9.46 -27.69
C LEU A 70 -22.12 -8.29 -28.64
N ASP A 71 -23.09 -7.94 -29.49
CA ASP A 71 -23.00 -6.79 -30.41
C ASP A 71 -22.87 -5.45 -29.67
N ASP A 72 -23.65 -5.26 -28.59
CA ASP A 72 -23.58 -4.08 -27.71
C ASP A 72 -23.61 -4.51 -26.24
N PHE A 73 -22.41 -4.79 -25.71
CA PHE A 73 -22.20 -5.18 -24.32
C PHE A 73 -22.71 -4.12 -23.32
N ASP A 74 -22.50 -2.84 -23.61
CA ASP A 74 -22.86 -1.75 -22.69
C ASP A 74 -24.38 -1.58 -22.63
N ALA A 75 -25.09 -1.66 -23.77
CA ALA A 75 -26.55 -1.62 -23.82
C ALA A 75 -27.19 -2.83 -23.12
N GLU A 76 -26.66 -4.03 -23.35
CA GLU A 76 -27.17 -5.25 -22.71
C GLU A 76 -26.96 -5.21 -21.18
N CYS A 77 -25.79 -4.75 -20.73
CA CYS A 77 -25.53 -4.53 -19.31
C CYS A 77 -26.47 -3.47 -18.73
N ALA A 78 -26.69 -2.34 -19.42
CA ALA A 78 -27.60 -1.29 -18.97
C ALA A 78 -29.05 -1.76 -18.88
N ARG A 79 -29.46 -2.66 -19.77
CA ARG A 79 -30.80 -3.26 -19.77
C ARG A 79 -31.02 -4.22 -18.60
N ARG A 80 -30.01 -5.03 -18.27
CA ARG A 80 -30.15 -6.13 -17.29
C ARG A 80 -29.64 -5.81 -15.89
N ILE A 81 -28.89 -4.72 -15.72
CA ILE A 81 -28.25 -4.39 -14.43
C ILE A 81 -28.82 -3.08 -13.88
N GLN A 82 -29.48 -3.16 -12.74
CA GLN A 82 -29.71 -2.02 -11.86
C GLN A 82 -28.63 -1.97 -10.77
N VAL A 83 -28.08 -0.79 -10.49
CA VAL A 83 -27.09 -0.61 -9.42
C VAL A 83 -27.73 0.14 -8.26
N VAL A 84 -27.66 -0.45 -7.06
CA VAL A 84 -28.18 0.14 -5.83
C VAL A 84 -27.03 0.46 -4.88
N ALA A 85 -27.04 1.67 -4.33
CA ALA A 85 -26.07 2.07 -3.32
C ALA A 85 -26.48 1.54 -1.94
N GLY A 86 -25.54 0.93 -1.22
CA GLY A 86 -25.76 0.54 0.18
C GLY A 86 -24.60 -0.24 0.76
N ASP A 87 -24.69 -0.59 2.04
CA ASP A 87 -23.64 -1.25 2.82
C ASP A 87 -24.25 -2.33 3.73
N VAL A 88 -23.77 -3.57 3.62
CA VAL A 88 -24.22 -4.69 4.47
C VAL A 88 -23.75 -4.55 5.92
N GLY A 89 -22.76 -3.69 6.18
CA GLY A 89 -22.21 -3.44 7.50
C GLY A 89 -23.04 -2.51 8.39
N VAL A 90 -24.22 -2.08 7.93
CA VAL A 90 -25.10 -1.16 8.66
C VAL A 90 -26.56 -1.61 8.60
N ASP A 91 -27.31 -1.29 9.64
CA ASP A 91 -28.71 -1.67 9.76
C ASP A 91 -29.55 -1.00 8.65
N GLY A 92 -30.51 -1.74 8.08
CA GLY A 92 -31.29 -1.29 6.92
C GLY A 92 -30.49 -1.16 5.62
N LEU A 93 -29.24 -1.61 5.60
CA LEU A 93 -28.33 -1.64 4.45
C LEU A 93 -28.03 -0.26 3.83
N SER A 94 -28.40 0.84 4.50
CA SER A 94 -28.39 2.20 3.95
C SER A 94 -29.09 2.34 2.59
N LEU A 95 -30.18 1.60 2.38
CA LEU A 95 -31.01 1.75 1.19
C LEU A 95 -31.83 3.04 1.25
N ASP A 96 -31.99 3.70 0.11
CA ASP A 96 -33.03 4.70 -0.12
C ASP A 96 -34.37 4.01 -0.50
N ASP A 97 -35.39 4.80 -0.83
CA ASP A 97 -36.71 4.25 -1.22
C ASP A 97 -36.63 3.41 -2.49
N GLU A 98 -35.84 3.86 -3.49
CA GLU A 98 -35.63 3.11 -4.73
C GLU A 98 -34.92 1.77 -4.47
N GLY A 99 -33.88 1.77 -3.62
CA GLY A 99 -33.17 0.57 -3.22
C GLY A 99 -34.03 -0.42 -2.43
N ARG A 100 -34.93 0.08 -1.56
CA ARG A 100 -35.92 -0.76 -0.86
C ARG A 100 -36.90 -1.41 -1.84
N GLU A 101 -37.40 -0.65 -2.80
CA GLU A 101 -38.31 -1.17 -3.83
C GLU A 101 -37.61 -2.18 -4.74
N ALA A 102 -36.37 -1.89 -5.14
CA ALA A 102 -35.55 -2.83 -5.91
C ALA A 102 -35.36 -4.16 -5.14
N LEU A 103 -35.03 -4.11 -3.85
CA LEU A 103 -34.92 -5.30 -2.99
C LEU A 103 -36.26 -6.05 -2.90
N ARG A 104 -37.38 -5.33 -2.69
CA ARG A 104 -38.73 -5.92 -2.60
C ARG A 104 -39.14 -6.66 -3.87
N SER A 105 -38.79 -6.11 -5.02
CA SER A 105 -39.12 -6.66 -6.34
C SER A 105 -38.28 -7.87 -6.76
N CYS A 106 -37.23 -8.20 -6.01
CA CYS A 106 -36.38 -9.35 -6.30
C CYS A 106 -37.03 -10.64 -5.80
N HIS A 107 -36.81 -11.72 -6.55
CA HIS A 107 -37.31 -13.05 -6.24
C HIS A 107 -36.25 -13.89 -5.50
N THR A 108 -34.98 -13.63 -5.78
CA THR A 108 -33.84 -14.29 -5.15
C THR A 108 -32.83 -13.25 -4.73
N VAL A 109 -32.23 -13.44 -3.56
CA VAL A 109 -31.13 -12.65 -3.05
C VAL A 109 -29.90 -13.53 -2.87
N ILE A 110 -28.82 -13.23 -3.58
CA ILE A 110 -27.54 -13.92 -3.43
C ILE A 110 -26.60 -13.04 -2.62
N HIS A 111 -26.31 -13.48 -1.40
CA HIS A 111 -25.42 -12.79 -0.47
C HIS A 111 -24.01 -13.36 -0.52
N ALA A 112 -23.10 -12.70 -1.27
CA ALA A 112 -21.69 -13.05 -1.37
C ALA A 112 -20.75 -11.97 -0.79
N ALA A 113 -21.29 -10.90 -0.20
CA ALA A 113 -20.48 -9.87 0.45
C ALA A 113 -19.80 -10.42 1.71
N ALA A 114 -18.47 -10.30 1.78
CA ALA A 114 -17.69 -10.62 2.96
C ALA A 114 -16.37 -9.84 3.01
N ALA A 115 -15.92 -9.53 4.22
CA ALA A 115 -14.53 -9.20 4.51
C ALA A 115 -13.72 -10.49 4.60
N VAL A 116 -13.19 -10.94 3.45
CA VAL A 116 -12.43 -12.19 3.29
C VAL A 116 -10.93 -12.06 3.65
N ALA A 117 -10.51 -10.91 4.17
CA ALA A 117 -9.13 -10.74 4.59
C ALA A 117 -8.93 -11.36 5.98
N PHE A 118 -8.00 -12.30 6.11
CA PHE A 118 -7.67 -12.98 7.37
C PHE A 118 -7.18 -12.03 8.47
N ASP A 119 -6.71 -10.85 8.08
CA ASP A 119 -6.30 -9.74 8.92
C ASP A 119 -7.34 -8.60 8.96
N SER A 120 -8.63 -8.93 8.82
CA SER A 120 -9.70 -7.95 9.06
C SER A 120 -9.82 -7.64 10.55
N PRO A 121 -9.90 -6.36 10.96
CA PRO A 121 -10.23 -5.98 12.33
C PRO A 121 -11.52 -6.67 12.82
N LEU A 122 -11.52 -7.21 14.03
CA LEU A 122 -12.63 -8.01 14.55
C LEU A 122 -13.98 -7.29 14.53
N ASP A 123 -14.00 -6.00 14.90
CA ASP A 123 -15.19 -5.15 14.86
C ASP A 123 -15.77 -5.09 13.45
N ARG A 124 -14.92 -4.82 12.46
CA ARG A 124 -15.34 -4.77 11.05
C ARG A 124 -15.79 -6.14 10.54
N ALA A 125 -15.09 -7.21 10.91
CA ALA A 125 -15.48 -8.57 10.55
C ALA A 125 -16.84 -8.95 11.14
N ALA A 126 -17.13 -8.55 12.38
CA ALA A 126 -18.43 -8.74 13.01
C ALA A 126 -19.54 -7.97 12.28
N GLU A 127 -19.32 -6.69 11.94
CA GLU A 127 -20.33 -5.89 11.23
C GLU A 127 -20.65 -6.44 9.84
N VAL A 128 -19.64 -6.90 9.09
CA VAL A 128 -19.81 -7.32 7.70
C VAL A 128 -20.14 -8.81 7.59
N ASN A 129 -19.35 -9.68 8.20
CA ASN A 129 -19.45 -11.14 7.99
C ASN A 129 -20.53 -11.75 8.88
N LEU A 130 -20.57 -11.35 10.16
CA LEU A 130 -21.50 -11.91 11.14
C LEU A 130 -22.89 -11.31 10.96
N LEU A 131 -23.02 -9.98 11.04
CA LEU A 131 -24.31 -9.30 11.00
C LEU A 131 -24.85 -9.09 9.59
N GLY A 132 -24.00 -9.09 8.56
CA GLY A 132 -24.41 -8.81 7.18
C GLY A 132 -25.55 -9.69 6.65
N PRO A 133 -25.47 -11.03 6.77
CA PRO A 133 -26.56 -11.92 6.37
C PRO A 133 -27.86 -11.66 7.15
N SER A 134 -27.78 -11.48 8.47
CA SER A 134 -28.94 -11.19 9.32
C SER A 134 -29.60 -9.85 8.97
N ARG A 135 -28.82 -8.81 8.72
CA ARG A 135 -29.32 -7.49 8.27
C ARG A 135 -30.05 -7.57 6.95
N LEU A 136 -29.57 -8.39 6.04
CA LEU A 136 -30.22 -8.61 4.76
C LEU A 136 -31.55 -9.34 4.92
N ALA A 137 -31.61 -10.38 5.77
CA ALA A 137 -32.86 -11.05 6.10
C ALA A 137 -33.86 -10.11 6.80
N GLN A 138 -33.40 -9.24 7.70
CA GLN A 138 -34.23 -8.23 8.35
C GLN A 138 -34.71 -7.16 7.36
N ALA A 139 -33.87 -6.75 6.40
CA ALA A 139 -34.26 -5.81 5.36
C ALA A 139 -35.34 -6.42 4.44
N LEU A 140 -35.23 -7.72 4.10
CA LEU A 140 -36.27 -8.44 3.35
C LEU A 140 -37.60 -8.47 4.10
N GLN A 141 -37.57 -8.74 5.42
CA GLN A 141 -38.77 -8.69 6.27
C GLN A 141 -39.37 -7.28 6.31
N ALA A 142 -38.54 -6.25 6.46
CA ALA A 142 -38.98 -4.86 6.55
C ALA A 142 -39.69 -4.36 5.28
N VAL A 143 -39.29 -4.87 4.11
CA VAL A 143 -39.97 -4.56 2.82
C VAL A 143 -41.08 -5.54 2.46
N GLY A 144 -41.36 -6.54 3.31
CA GLY A 144 -42.38 -7.56 3.06
C GLY A 144 -42.05 -8.48 1.88
N SER A 145 -40.77 -8.71 1.59
CA SER A 145 -40.33 -9.59 0.50
C SER A 145 -40.40 -11.06 0.89
N VAL A 146 -40.76 -11.90 -0.07
CA VAL A 146 -40.75 -13.38 0.04
C VAL A 146 -39.54 -13.99 -0.67
N ALA A 147 -38.52 -13.19 -0.99
CA ALA A 147 -37.38 -13.62 -1.77
C ALA A 147 -36.59 -14.74 -1.08
N HIS A 148 -36.06 -15.66 -1.90
CA HIS A 148 -35.14 -16.70 -1.45
C HIS A 148 -33.74 -16.13 -1.20
N LEU A 149 -33.23 -16.24 0.03
CA LEU A 149 -31.90 -15.79 0.40
C LEU A 149 -30.88 -16.93 0.31
N VAL A 150 -30.00 -16.89 -0.70
CA VAL A 150 -28.82 -17.75 -0.81
C VAL A 150 -27.64 -17.04 -0.16
N SER A 151 -27.19 -17.54 1.00
CA SER A 151 -26.10 -16.96 1.78
C SER A 151 -24.81 -17.74 1.61
N VAL A 152 -23.74 -17.09 1.16
CA VAL A 152 -22.41 -17.70 1.02
C VAL A 152 -21.65 -17.62 2.35
N SER A 153 -21.32 -18.79 2.89
CA SER A 153 -20.53 -18.99 4.10
C SER A 153 -19.16 -19.60 3.74
N THR A 154 -18.64 -20.54 4.53
CA THR A 154 -17.41 -21.27 4.24
C THR A 154 -17.40 -22.64 4.93
N CYS A 155 -16.74 -23.64 4.34
CA CYS A 155 -16.51 -24.93 5.01
C CYS A 155 -15.75 -24.79 6.33
N TYR A 156 -14.89 -23.78 6.45
CA TYR A 156 -14.06 -23.54 7.63
C TYR A 156 -14.81 -23.08 8.88
N VAL A 157 -16.14 -22.87 8.80
CA VAL A 157 -16.98 -22.72 10.01
C VAL A 157 -16.91 -23.96 10.91
N ALA A 158 -16.50 -25.11 10.36
CA ALA A 158 -16.14 -26.32 11.06
C ALA A 158 -15.04 -26.16 12.12
N GLY A 159 -14.24 -25.08 12.07
CA GLY A 159 -13.10 -24.86 12.95
C GLY A 159 -11.97 -25.87 12.74
N ASN A 160 -11.04 -25.93 13.70
CA ASN A 160 -9.86 -26.82 13.69
C ASN A 160 -10.19 -28.25 14.12
N ARG A 161 -11.44 -28.69 13.92
CA ARG A 161 -11.85 -30.06 14.25
C ARG A 161 -11.18 -31.06 13.33
N ARG A 162 -11.03 -32.29 13.82
CA ARG A 162 -10.48 -33.41 13.05
C ARG A 162 -11.59 -34.32 12.57
N GLY A 163 -11.45 -34.83 11.34
CA GLY A 163 -12.38 -35.79 10.77
C GLY A 163 -13.57 -35.16 10.04
N ARG A 164 -14.63 -35.96 9.84
CA ARG A 164 -15.70 -35.63 8.90
C ARG A 164 -16.55 -34.44 9.34
N ALA A 165 -16.72 -33.50 8.42
CA ALA A 165 -17.50 -32.31 8.56
C ALA A 165 -18.78 -32.35 7.73
N GLN A 166 -19.89 -32.68 8.40
CA GLN A 166 -21.21 -32.84 7.76
C GLN A 166 -21.89 -31.49 7.43
N GLU A 167 -22.84 -31.55 6.49
CA GLU A 167 -23.66 -30.42 6.03
C GLU A 167 -24.81 -30.09 7.00
N ILE A 168 -24.46 -29.89 8.27
CA ILE A 168 -25.38 -29.51 9.36
C ILE A 168 -24.97 -28.16 9.98
N PRO A 169 -25.89 -27.47 10.66
CA PRO A 169 -25.57 -26.26 11.42
C PRO A 169 -24.44 -26.51 12.41
N VAL A 170 -23.53 -25.54 12.57
CA VAL A 170 -22.38 -25.69 13.48
C VAL A 170 -22.86 -25.94 14.91
N SER A 171 -23.91 -25.23 15.35
CA SER A 171 -24.58 -25.37 16.66
C SER A 171 -25.04 -26.80 16.97
N ASP A 172 -25.29 -27.60 15.94
CA ASP A 172 -25.82 -28.96 16.09
C ASP A 172 -24.68 -30.00 16.14
N THR A 173 -23.42 -29.54 16.04
CA THR A 173 -22.23 -30.39 16.16
C THR A 173 -21.76 -30.44 17.61
N PRO A 174 -21.20 -31.57 18.08
CA PRO A 174 -20.62 -31.67 19.42
C PRO A 174 -19.32 -30.86 19.59
N PHE A 175 -18.85 -30.20 18.53
CA PHE A 175 -17.61 -29.43 18.50
C PHE A 175 -17.83 -27.92 18.55
N ALA A 176 -19.09 -27.46 18.55
CA ALA A 176 -19.40 -26.05 18.64
C ALA A 176 -19.15 -25.53 20.07
N PRO A 177 -18.39 -24.44 20.23
CA PRO A 177 -18.30 -23.78 21.52
C PRO A 177 -19.62 -23.09 21.86
N GLU A 178 -20.00 -23.15 23.13
CA GLU A 178 -21.18 -22.45 23.66
C GLU A 178 -20.91 -20.95 23.80
N VAL A 179 -20.99 -20.21 22.69
CA VAL A 179 -20.83 -18.75 22.67
C VAL A 179 -22.00 -18.07 21.97
N GLY A 180 -22.55 -17.04 22.60
CA GLY A 180 -23.62 -16.23 22.03
C GLY A 180 -23.08 -15.18 21.05
N TRP A 181 -23.55 -15.21 19.80
CA TRP A 181 -23.11 -14.25 18.77
C TRP A 181 -23.38 -12.78 19.16
N ARG A 182 -24.45 -12.49 19.93
CA ARG A 182 -24.78 -11.13 20.42
C ARG A 182 -23.73 -10.60 21.39
N ASP A 183 -23.21 -11.46 22.26
CA ASP A 183 -22.17 -11.10 23.22
C ASP A 183 -20.85 -10.85 22.50
N GLU A 184 -20.51 -11.67 21.50
CA GLU A 184 -19.30 -11.48 20.68
C GLU A 184 -19.35 -10.18 19.88
N VAL A 185 -20.50 -9.80 19.31
CA VAL A 185 -20.67 -8.50 18.63
C VAL A 185 -20.47 -7.35 19.63
N THR A 186 -21.09 -7.45 20.80
CA THR A 186 -20.98 -6.42 21.85
C THR A 186 -19.54 -6.28 22.34
N ALA A 187 -18.86 -7.41 22.57
CA ALA A 187 -17.47 -7.46 22.96
C ALA A 187 -16.55 -6.88 21.88
N ALA A 188 -16.77 -7.19 20.59
CA ALA A 188 -16.00 -6.65 19.48
C ALA A 188 -16.14 -5.11 19.38
N ARG A 189 -17.36 -4.58 19.48
CA ARG A 189 -17.63 -3.13 19.51
C ARG A 189 -16.98 -2.45 20.70
N ARG A 190 -17.08 -3.05 21.90
CA ARG A 190 -16.45 -2.53 23.12
C ARG A 190 -14.93 -2.54 23.01
N ALA A 191 -14.33 -3.64 22.56
CA ALA A 191 -12.89 -3.75 22.33
C ALA A 191 -12.40 -2.66 21.37
N ARG A 192 -13.18 -2.34 20.32
CA ARG A 192 -12.87 -1.21 19.43
C ARG A 192 -12.86 0.11 20.18
N ALA A 193 -13.91 0.42 20.94
CA ALA A 193 -14.00 1.65 21.71
C ALA A 193 -12.85 1.79 22.73
N ASP A 194 -12.54 0.71 23.46
CA ASP A 194 -11.48 0.68 24.46
C ASP A 194 -10.09 0.88 23.81
N THR A 195 -9.82 0.21 22.68
CA THR A 195 -8.56 0.37 21.92
C THR A 195 -8.43 1.79 21.36
N GLU A 196 -9.53 2.37 20.88
CA GLU A 196 -9.60 3.73 20.35
C GLU A 196 -9.32 4.77 21.46
N ALA A 197 -9.82 4.54 22.68
CA ALA A 197 -9.49 5.33 23.86
C ALA A 197 -8.01 5.17 24.28
N GLU A 198 -7.50 3.94 24.33
CA GLU A 198 -6.10 3.66 24.67
C GLU A 198 -5.14 4.38 23.70
N SER A 199 -5.46 4.37 22.41
CA SER A 199 -4.65 4.99 21.35
C SER A 199 -4.46 6.50 21.55
N ARG A 200 -5.37 7.16 22.27
CA ARG A 200 -5.34 8.61 22.57
C ARG A 200 -4.74 8.96 23.92
N THR A 201 -4.23 7.97 24.67
CA THR A 201 -3.52 8.25 25.92
C THR A 201 -2.23 9.04 25.65
N PRO A 202 -1.79 9.92 26.57
CA PRO A 202 -0.55 10.70 26.39
C PRO A 202 0.68 9.85 26.07
N THR A 203 0.77 8.65 26.67
CA THR A 203 1.87 7.71 26.43
C THR A 203 1.86 7.16 24.99
N ARG A 204 0.70 6.75 24.48
CA ARG A 204 0.55 6.26 23.10
C ARG A 204 0.78 7.39 22.09
N LEU A 205 0.18 8.56 22.30
CA LEU A 205 0.37 9.73 21.43
C LEU A 205 1.85 10.16 21.34
N ARG A 206 2.59 10.16 22.46
CA ARG A 206 4.05 10.40 22.45
C ARG A 206 4.80 9.34 21.64
N SER A 207 4.39 8.07 21.73
CA SER A 207 4.99 6.98 20.94
C SER A 207 4.75 7.18 19.43
N PHE A 208 3.51 7.48 19.01
CA PHE A 208 3.19 7.73 17.61
C PHE A 208 3.92 8.96 17.07
N ALA A 209 3.97 10.05 17.84
CA ALA A 209 4.75 11.24 17.48
C ALA A 209 6.25 10.95 17.37
N LYS A 210 6.80 10.09 18.24
CA LYS A 210 8.20 9.64 18.16
C LYS A 210 8.45 8.80 16.91
N GLN A 211 7.55 7.88 16.57
CA GLN A 211 7.65 7.06 15.36
C GLN A 211 7.52 7.90 14.08
N ALA A 212 6.58 8.85 14.04
CA ALA A 212 6.43 9.79 12.94
C ALA A 212 7.73 10.60 12.72
N ARG A 213 8.35 11.11 13.79
CA ARG A 213 9.65 11.79 13.72
C ARG A 213 10.79 10.87 13.31
N ALA A 214 10.77 9.61 13.72
CA ALA A 214 11.80 8.65 13.29
C ALA A 214 11.73 8.40 11.77
N GLU A 215 10.52 8.28 11.21
CA GLU A 215 10.29 8.01 9.79
C GLU A 215 10.49 9.26 8.91
N LEU A 216 9.91 10.40 9.29
CA LEU A 216 9.89 11.60 8.45
C LEU A 216 10.99 12.63 8.81
N GLY A 217 11.59 12.57 10.00
CA GLY A 217 12.58 13.55 10.44
C GLY A 217 11.97 14.93 10.66
N ALA A 218 12.69 15.98 10.25
CA ALA A 218 12.27 17.38 10.37
C ALA A 218 11.33 17.81 9.23
N ALA A 219 10.33 16.98 8.91
CA ALA A 219 9.39 17.19 7.81
C ALA A 219 8.28 18.23 8.11
N GLY A 220 8.38 18.99 9.21
CA GLY A 220 7.35 19.94 9.62
C GLY A 220 6.24 19.36 10.50
N VAL A 221 5.50 20.23 11.19
CA VAL A 221 4.52 19.84 12.23
C VAL A 221 3.27 19.20 11.61
N PRO A 222 2.54 19.82 10.68
CA PRO A 222 1.47 19.21 9.90
C PRO A 222 1.75 17.80 9.36
N LEU A 223 2.87 17.56 8.67
CA LEU A 223 3.18 16.23 8.13
C LEU A 223 3.42 15.20 9.24
N LEU A 224 4.12 15.60 10.30
CA LEU A 224 4.35 14.75 11.46
C LEU A 224 3.03 14.41 12.18
N ALA A 225 2.11 15.37 12.31
CA ALA A 225 0.80 15.17 12.91
C ALA A 225 -0.06 14.20 12.08
N ASN A 226 -0.16 14.43 10.77
CA ASN A 226 -0.89 13.54 9.85
C ASN A 226 -0.30 12.12 9.85
N LYS A 227 1.02 11.99 9.92
CA LYS A 227 1.68 10.69 9.99
C LYS A 227 1.44 10.01 11.33
N ALA A 228 1.50 10.74 12.44
CA ALA A 228 1.20 10.21 13.77
C ALA A 228 -0.24 9.69 13.85
N GLU A 229 -1.20 10.41 13.24
CA GLU A 229 -2.59 9.97 13.19
C GLU A 229 -2.76 8.70 12.35
N LYS A 230 -2.14 8.61 11.17
CA LYS A 230 -2.12 7.38 10.36
C LYS A 230 -1.50 6.19 11.11
N LEU A 231 -0.44 6.43 11.89
CA LEU A 231 0.18 5.39 12.72
C LEU A 231 -0.75 4.95 13.86
N ARG A 232 -1.51 5.87 14.44
CA ARG A 232 -2.52 5.58 15.46
C ARG A 232 -3.65 4.73 14.88
N GLU A 233 -4.22 5.13 13.74
CA GLU A 233 -5.27 4.37 13.05
C GLU A 233 -4.81 2.96 12.67
N ALA A 234 -3.59 2.84 12.12
CA ALA A 234 -2.98 1.55 11.80
C ALA A 234 -2.76 0.69 13.04
N TRP A 235 -2.33 1.30 14.15
CA TRP A 235 -2.17 0.60 15.42
C TRP A 235 -3.50 0.03 15.92
N VAL A 236 -4.57 0.85 15.96
CA VAL A 236 -5.90 0.38 16.37
C VAL A 236 -6.37 -0.78 15.48
N ALA A 237 -6.24 -0.65 14.16
CA ALA A 237 -6.58 -1.73 13.24
C ALA A 237 -5.79 -3.00 13.54
N SER A 238 -4.47 -2.91 13.73
CA SER A 238 -3.62 -4.07 14.05
C SER A 238 -3.99 -4.74 15.38
N THR A 239 -4.30 -3.96 16.41
CA THR A 239 -4.72 -4.50 17.71
C THR A 239 -6.07 -5.21 17.60
N MET A 240 -7.02 -4.66 16.84
CA MET A 240 -8.31 -5.33 16.59
C MET A 240 -8.15 -6.64 15.80
N VAL A 241 -7.15 -6.73 14.92
CA VAL A 241 -6.79 -7.99 14.24
C VAL A 241 -6.23 -9.01 15.22
N GLU A 242 -5.33 -8.58 16.11
CA GLU A 242 -4.75 -9.45 17.14
C GLU A 242 -5.82 -9.97 18.11
N ILE A 243 -6.74 -9.12 18.55
CA ILE A 243 -7.88 -9.50 19.40
C ILE A 243 -8.75 -10.55 18.69
N GLY A 244 -9.12 -10.31 17.43
CA GLY A 244 -9.90 -11.26 16.63
C GLY A 244 -9.21 -12.60 16.44
N ARG A 245 -7.91 -12.57 16.11
CA ARG A 245 -7.09 -13.77 15.95
C ARG A 245 -6.99 -14.55 17.26
N ALA A 246 -6.76 -13.88 18.38
CA ALA A 246 -6.67 -14.51 19.70
C ALA A 246 -8.02 -15.13 20.11
N ARG A 247 -9.13 -14.40 19.92
CA ARG A 247 -10.48 -14.87 20.27
C ARG A 247 -10.89 -16.08 19.44
N ALA A 248 -10.70 -16.02 18.11
CA ALA A 248 -11.01 -17.13 17.22
C ALA A 248 -10.25 -18.41 17.59
N ARG A 249 -8.93 -18.30 17.83
CA ARG A 249 -8.10 -19.45 18.24
C ARG A 249 -8.48 -20.02 19.58
N ALA A 250 -8.81 -19.17 20.56
CA ALA A 250 -9.25 -19.60 21.89
C ALA A 250 -10.53 -20.44 21.83
N LEU A 251 -11.38 -20.20 20.82
CA LEU A 251 -12.62 -20.94 20.60
C LEU A 251 -12.50 -22.04 19.53
N GLY A 252 -11.28 -22.32 19.02
CA GLY A 252 -11.02 -23.43 18.11
C GLY A 252 -11.17 -23.13 16.61
N TRP A 253 -11.27 -21.86 16.19
CA TRP A 253 -11.24 -21.48 14.77
C TRP A 253 -9.84 -21.08 14.30
N PRO A 254 -9.51 -21.29 13.00
CA PRO A 254 -8.20 -20.94 12.46
C PRO A 254 -7.94 -19.43 12.49
N ASP A 255 -8.99 -18.63 12.24
CA ASP A 255 -8.93 -17.17 12.24
C ASP A 255 -10.29 -16.49 12.48
N ALA A 256 -10.27 -15.15 12.49
CA ALA A 256 -11.45 -14.32 12.69
C ALA A 256 -12.48 -14.43 11.55
N TYR A 257 -12.07 -14.80 10.33
CA TYR A 257 -12.99 -14.94 9.20
C TYR A 257 -13.88 -16.18 9.38
N ALA A 258 -13.28 -17.34 9.60
CA ALA A 258 -14.01 -18.58 9.87
C ALA A 258 -14.90 -18.45 11.11
N PHE A 259 -14.37 -17.84 12.18
CA PHE A 259 -15.12 -17.55 13.41
C PHE A 259 -16.35 -16.68 13.16
N THR A 260 -16.19 -15.53 12.50
CA THR A 260 -17.32 -14.62 12.25
C THR A 260 -18.35 -15.19 11.29
N LYS A 261 -17.94 -16.03 10.32
CA LYS A 261 -18.87 -16.76 9.45
C LYS A 261 -19.65 -17.85 10.21
N ALA A 262 -19.03 -18.56 11.15
CA ALA A 262 -19.73 -19.55 11.96
C ALA A 262 -20.84 -18.89 12.80
N LEU A 263 -20.52 -17.76 13.45
CA LEU A 263 -21.50 -16.97 14.18
C LEU A 263 -22.56 -16.33 13.27
N ALA A 264 -22.21 -16.02 12.02
CA ALA A 264 -23.16 -15.49 11.03
C ALA A 264 -24.28 -16.48 10.74
N GLU A 265 -23.94 -17.77 10.61
CA GLU A 265 -24.94 -18.81 10.35
C GLU A 265 -25.91 -18.96 11.53
N GLN A 266 -25.39 -18.92 12.77
CA GLN A 266 -26.23 -18.91 13.97
C GLN A 266 -27.12 -17.67 14.02
N ALA A 267 -26.54 -16.48 13.83
CA ALA A 267 -27.28 -15.22 13.84
C ALA A 267 -28.38 -15.22 12.76
N LEU A 268 -28.08 -15.70 11.55
CA LEU A 268 -29.04 -15.79 10.46
C LEU A 268 -30.16 -16.80 10.78
N ALA A 269 -29.83 -17.97 11.31
CA ALA A 269 -30.83 -18.96 11.72
C ALA A 269 -31.80 -18.40 12.78
N GLU A 270 -31.29 -17.63 13.74
CA GLU A 270 -32.10 -17.01 14.81
C GLU A 270 -32.93 -15.80 14.35
N THR A 271 -32.48 -15.04 13.34
CA THR A 271 -33.05 -13.72 13.01
C THR A 271 -33.76 -13.65 11.66
N ARG A 272 -33.70 -14.70 10.84
CA ARG A 272 -34.30 -14.72 9.49
C ARG A 272 -35.83 -14.63 9.47
N GLY A 273 -36.51 -14.92 10.58
CA GLY A 273 -37.97 -15.03 10.59
C GLY A 273 -38.45 -16.05 9.55
N ASP A 274 -39.46 -15.68 8.76
CA ASP A 274 -40.02 -16.53 7.70
C ASP A 274 -39.23 -16.46 6.37
N VAL A 275 -38.15 -15.67 6.29
CA VAL A 275 -37.35 -15.57 5.07
C VAL A 275 -36.76 -16.95 4.74
N PRO A 276 -37.01 -17.50 3.54
CA PRO A 276 -36.43 -18.76 3.13
C PRO A 276 -34.93 -18.59 2.85
N VAL A 277 -34.10 -19.43 3.48
CA VAL A 277 -32.64 -19.33 3.41
C VAL A 277 -32.02 -20.63 2.91
N THR A 278 -30.97 -20.54 2.11
CA THR A 278 -30.04 -21.64 1.83
C THR A 278 -28.61 -21.18 2.05
N ILE A 279 -27.80 -21.99 2.72
CA ILE A 279 -26.40 -21.67 3.01
C ILE A 279 -25.50 -22.48 2.08
N VAL A 280 -24.62 -21.80 1.34
CA VAL A 280 -23.60 -22.44 0.51
C VAL A 280 -22.23 -22.22 1.17
N ARG A 281 -21.53 -23.31 1.52
CA ARG A 281 -20.24 -23.30 2.22
C ARG A 281 -19.13 -23.75 1.24
N PRO A 282 -18.44 -22.84 0.54
CA PRO A 282 -17.24 -23.18 -0.22
C PRO A 282 -16.01 -23.41 0.67
N SER A 283 -15.08 -24.27 0.23
CA SER A 283 -13.70 -24.34 0.73
C SER A 283 -12.82 -23.21 0.16
N ILE A 284 -11.49 -23.38 0.06
CA ILE A 284 -10.60 -22.32 -0.46
C ILE A 284 -10.88 -22.14 -1.95
N ILE A 285 -11.44 -20.99 -2.32
CA ILE A 285 -11.75 -20.69 -3.71
C ILE A 285 -10.48 -20.25 -4.45
N GLU A 286 -10.09 -21.03 -5.46
CA GLU A 286 -8.94 -20.74 -6.32
C GLU A 286 -9.38 -20.43 -7.77
N SER A 287 -8.42 -20.25 -8.66
CA SER A 287 -8.64 -19.90 -10.07
C SER A 287 -9.68 -20.78 -10.77
N ALA A 288 -10.39 -20.23 -11.74
CA ALA A 288 -11.35 -20.98 -12.54
C ALA A 288 -10.69 -22.17 -13.25
N LEU A 289 -11.38 -23.32 -13.26
CA LEU A 289 -10.95 -24.46 -14.06
C LEU A 289 -11.25 -24.20 -15.54
N ALA A 290 -12.45 -23.72 -15.84
CA ALA A 290 -12.92 -23.49 -17.20
C ALA A 290 -13.49 -22.07 -17.40
N GLU A 291 -14.25 -21.53 -16.45
CA GLU A 291 -15.11 -20.36 -16.69
C GLU A 291 -14.87 -19.23 -15.68
N PRO A 292 -14.78 -17.95 -16.09
CA PRO A 292 -15.01 -17.39 -17.43
C PRO A 292 -13.91 -17.70 -18.46
N ARG A 293 -12.73 -18.07 -17.97
CA ARG A 293 -11.64 -18.69 -18.75
C ARG A 293 -10.76 -19.51 -17.79
N PRO A 294 -10.06 -20.55 -18.26
CA PRO A 294 -9.11 -21.27 -17.44
C PRO A 294 -8.10 -20.32 -16.79
N GLY A 295 -7.91 -20.48 -15.48
CA GLY A 295 -6.92 -19.72 -14.73
C GLY A 295 -7.39 -18.33 -14.31
N TRP A 296 -8.62 -17.94 -14.63
CA TRP A 296 -9.14 -16.65 -14.20
C TRP A 296 -9.19 -16.59 -12.67
N ILE A 297 -8.54 -15.57 -12.11
CA ILE A 297 -8.48 -15.31 -10.68
C ILE A 297 -8.52 -13.80 -10.47
N ARG A 298 -9.14 -13.36 -9.36
CA ARG A 298 -9.21 -11.94 -9.03
C ARG A 298 -8.59 -11.67 -7.68
N GLY A 299 -7.53 -10.89 -7.70
CA GLY A 299 -6.78 -10.53 -6.51
C GLY A 299 -5.60 -11.46 -6.28
N PHE A 300 -4.78 -11.12 -5.29
CA PHE A 300 -3.55 -11.84 -4.96
C PHE A 300 -3.52 -11.99 -3.43
N ARG A 301 -4.31 -12.93 -2.91
CA ARG A 301 -4.71 -12.94 -1.48
C ARG A 301 -4.79 -14.33 -0.84
N MET A 302 -4.86 -15.41 -1.60
CA MET A 302 -4.97 -16.78 -1.10
C MET A 302 -3.62 -17.49 -1.22
N ALA A 303 -3.47 -18.56 -2.00
CA ALA A 303 -2.20 -19.27 -2.09
C ALA A 303 -1.09 -18.51 -2.86
N GLU A 304 -1.46 -17.57 -3.72
CA GLU A 304 -0.58 -16.97 -4.72
C GLU A 304 0.63 -16.21 -4.11
N PRO A 305 0.48 -15.41 -3.03
CA PRO A 305 1.62 -14.77 -2.37
C PRO A 305 2.63 -15.77 -1.80
N VAL A 306 2.19 -16.92 -1.29
CA VAL A 306 3.08 -17.97 -0.77
C VAL A 306 3.86 -18.60 -1.91
N ILE A 307 3.16 -18.97 -2.99
CA ILE A 307 3.74 -19.58 -4.20
C ILE A 307 4.79 -18.66 -4.82
N ILE A 308 4.51 -17.36 -4.99
CA ILE A 308 5.48 -16.42 -5.57
C ILE A 308 6.65 -16.12 -4.62
N THR A 309 6.41 -16.06 -3.31
CA THR A 309 7.50 -15.87 -2.33
C THR A 309 8.45 -17.07 -2.36
N TYR A 310 7.91 -18.28 -2.54
CA TYR A 310 8.69 -19.48 -2.78
C TYR A 310 9.46 -19.44 -4.10
N ALA A 311 8.79 -19.10 -5.20
CA ALA A 311 9.40 -19.02 -6.53
C ALA A 311 10.54 -17.97 -6.60
N ARG A 312 10.54 -16.98 -5.69
CA ARG A 312 11.63 -16.02 -5.51
C ARG A 312 12.78 -16.51 -4.63
N GLY A 313 12.71 -17.75 -4.12
CA GLY A 313 13.70 -18.36 -3.24
C GLY A 313 13.70 -17.82 -1.80
N LEU A 314 12.66 -17.06 -1.42
CA LEU A 314 12.58 -16.41 -0.09
C LEU A 314 12.03 -17.35 0.99
N LEU A 315 11.18 -18.30 0.62
CA LEU A 315 10.58 -19.28 1.54
C LEU A 315 11.20 -20.67 1.31
N ARG A 316 12.01 -21.16 2.26
CA ARG A 316 12.70 -22.46 2.15
C ARG A 316 11.93 -23.64 2.77
N GLU A 317 10.97 -23.33 3.64
CA GLU A 317 10.26 -24.29 4.46
C GLU A 317 8.75 -24.03 4.33
N PHE A 318 7.94 -25.09 4.21
CA PHE A 318 6.48 -24.97 4.10
C PHE A 318 5.80 -25.24 5.47
N PRO A 319 4.95 -24.34 5.97
CA PRO A 319 4.27 -24.51 7.25
C PRO A 319 3.00 -25.36 7.07
N GLY A 320 3.13 -26.68 6.99
CA GLY A 320 1.99 -27.59 6.84
C GLY A 320 2.31 -29.04 7.17
N ILE A 321 1.27 -29.87 7.21
CA ILE A 321 1.39 -31.31 7.40
C ILE A 321 1.33 -31.97 6.01
N PRO A 322 2.35 -32.75 5.59
CA PRO A 322 2.40 -33.28 4.22
C PRO A 322 1.21 -34.19 3.87
N GLU A 323 0.66 -34.90 4.85
CA GLU A 323 -0.52 -35.77 4.71
C GLU A 323 -1.84 -34.99 4.72
N GLY A 324 -1.82 -33.72 5.16
CA GLY A 324 -3.02 -32.87 5.23
C GLY A 324 -3.61 -32.59 3.85
N VAL A 325 -4.94 -32.50 3.79
CA VAL A 325 -5.66 -32.14 2.57
C VAL A 325 -5.74 -30.62 2.44
N VAL A 326 -5.35 -30.10 1.29
CA VAL A 326 -5.55 -28.71 0.89
C VAL A 326 -6.90 -28.62 0.21
N ASP A 327 -7.93 -28.27 0.97
CA ASP A 327 -9.28 -28.22 0.42
C ASP A 327 -9.47 -26.95 -0.41
N VAL A 328 -9.14 -27.05 -1.68
CA VAL A 328 -9.32 -26.02 -2.70
C VAL A 328 -10.44 -26.40 -3.66
N ILE A 329 -11.11 -25.39 -4.19
CA ILE A 329 -12.18 -25.55 -5.18
C ILE A 329 -12.11 -24.43 -6.23
N PRO A 330 -12.22 -24.73 -7.53
CA PRO A 330 -12.30 -23.71 -8.58
C PRO A 330 -13.52 -22.78 -8.42
N VAL A 331 -13.35 -21.48 -8.71
CA VAL A 331 -14.43 -20.48 -8.55
C VAL A 331 -15.67 -20.78 -9.39
N ASP A 332 -15.54 -21.36 -10.57
CA ASP A 332 -16.64 -21.74 -11.45
C ASP A 332 -17.56 -22.81 -10.83
N PHE A 333 -17.01 -23.71 -10.02
CA PHE A 333 -17.80 -24.74 -9.33
C PHE A 333 -18.64 -24.11 -8.22
N VAL A 334 -18.06 -23.15 -7.49
CA VAL A 334 -18.78 -22.41 -6.46
C VAL A 334 -19.88 -21.55 -7.07
N VAL A 335 -19.60 -20.86 -8.18
CA VAL A 335 -20.61 -20.11 -8.91
C VAL A 335 -21.75 -21.02 -9.37
N ALA A 336 -21.43 -22.17 -9.98
CA ALA A 336 -22.44 -23.11 -10.46
C ALA A 336 -23.31 -23.67 -9.32
N ALA A 337 -22.72 -24.02 -8.18
CA ALA A 337 -23.46 -24.45 -7.00
C ALA A 337 -24.37 -23.36 -6.40
N VAL A 338 -23.91 -22.10 -6.38
CA VAL A 338 -24.73 -20.95 -5.96
C VAL A 338 -25.91 -20.73 -6.92
N LEU A 339 -25.70 -20.92 -8.22
CA LEU A 339 -26.76 -20.81 -9.23
C LEU A 339 -27.77 -21.96 -9.15
N ASP A 340 -27.34 -23.20 -8.90
CA ASP A 340 -28.26 -24.31 -8.60
C ASP A 340 -29.11 -24.00 -7.37
N ALA A 341 -28.49 -23.52 -6.29
CA ALA A 341 -29.20 -23.14 -5.07
C ALA A 341 -30.25 -22.04 -5.35
N ALA A 342 -29.90 -21.01 -6.12
CA ALA A 342 -30.81 -19.95 -6.52
C ALA A 342 -31.96 -20.45 -7.41
N ALA A 343 -31.64 -21.29 -8.40
CA ALA A 343 -32.60 -21.85 -9.35
C ALA A 343 -33.59 -22.82 -8.69
N ARG A 344 -33.13 -23.60 -7.69
CA ARG A 344 -33.98 -24.49 -6.91
C ARG A 344 -35.04 -23.75 -6.10
N GLY A 345 -34.74 -22.53 -5.67
CA GLY A 345 -35.60 -21.74 -4.81
C GLY A 345 -35.72 -22.30 -3.37
N PRO A 346 -36.68 -21.79 -2.58
CA PRO A 346 -36.93 -22.22 -1.22
C PRO A 346 -37.23 -23.73 -1.11
N VAL A 347 -36.62 -24.41 -0.14
CA VAL A 347 -36.98 -25.80 0.16
C VAL A 347 -38.31 -25.82 0.93
N PRO A 348 -39.35 -26.54 0.47
CA PRO A 348 -40.63 -26.61 1.18
C PRO A 348 -40.47 -27.16 2.60
N GLY A 349 -41.21 -26.62 3.56
CA GLY A 349 -41.23 -27.10 4.94
C GLY A 349 -40.04 -26.69 5.82
N THR A 350 -39.09 -25.89 5.32
CA THR A 350 -37.94 -25.42 6.12
C THR A 350 -38.17 -24.07 6.81
N ALA A 351 -39.40 -23.54 6.81
CA ALA A 351 -39.72 -22.26 7.46
C ALA A 351 -39.33 -22.28 8.95
N SER A 352 -39.61 -23.39 9.64
CA SER A 352 -39.34 -23.63 11.07
C SER A 352 -38.16 -24.59 11.34
N ALA A 353 -37.41 -25.01 10.31
CA ALA A 353 -36.23 -25.86 10.42
C ALA A 353 -34.93 -25.05 10.23
N PRO A 354 -33.75 -25.58 10.61
CA PRO A 354 -32.48 -24.95 10.25
C PRO A 354 -32.35 -24.80 8.73
N PRO A 355 -31.71 -23.71 8.23
CA PRO A 355 -31.52 -23.52 6.81
C PRO A 355 -30.79 -24.72 6.17
N PRO A 356 -31.22 -25.21 4.99
CA PRO A 356 -30.46 -26.21 4.24
C PRO A 356 -29.05 -25.69 3.94
N ILE A 357 -28.08 -26.58 4.10
CA ILE A 357 -26.65 -26.27 3.92
C ILE A 357 -26.11 -27.18 2.81
N VAL A 358 -25.36 -26.58 1.89
CA VAL A 358 -24.61 -27.28 0.84
C VAL A 358 -23.14 -26.90 0.94
N GLN A 359 -22.25 -27.88 1.04
CA GLN A 359 -20.80 -27.67 1.03
C GLN A 359 -20.24 -27.84 -0.37
N VAL A 360 -19.34 -26.94 -0.77
CA VAL A 360 -18.64 -26.98 -2.07
C VAL A 360 -17.14 -27.12 -1.78
N ALA A 361 -16.68 -28.36 -1.76
CA ALA A 361 -15.34 -28.75 -1.35
C ALA A 361 -14.88 -29.98 -2.15
N SER A 362 -13.57 -30.23 -2.20
CA SER A 362 -13.02 -31.38 -2.91
C SER A 362 -12.50 -32.48 -1.97
N GLY A 363 -12.13 -32.14 -0.73
CA GLY A 363 -11.31 -33.01 0.11
C GLY A 363 -11.90 -34.36 0.50
N SER A 364 -13.23 -34.51 0.51
CA SER A 364 -13.87 -35.79 0.82
C SER A 364 -14.00 -36.75 -0.38
N THR A 365 -13.93 -36.23 -1.61
CA THR A 365 -14.23 -36.99 -2.83
C THR A 365 -13.02 -37.08 -3.77
N ASN A 366 -12.24 -36.01 -3.85
CA ASN A 366 -11.05 -35.89 -4.69
C ASN A 366 -9.94 -35.10 -3.95
N PRO A 367 -9.28 -35.70 -2.94
CA PRO A 367 -8.36 -34.98 -2.05
C PRO A 367 -7.06 -34.55 -2.76
N LEU A 368 -6.70 -33.27 -2.61
CA LEU A 368 -5.36 -32.77 -2.93
C LEU A 368 -4.53 -32.69 -1.64
N HIS A 369 -3.47 -33.49 -1.52
CA HIS A 369 -2.58 -33.45 -0.36
C HIS A 369 -1.52 -32.34 -0.47
N TYR A 370 -1.10 -31.76 0.65
CA TYR A 370 -0.05 -30.74 0.68
C TYR A 370 1.23 -31.23 0.02
N ARG A 371 1.67 -32.47 0.30
CA ARG A 371 2.85 -33.04 -0.35
C ARG A 371 2.75 -33.03 -1.87
N HIS A 372 1.59 -33.43 -2.40
CA HIS A 372 1.36 -33.47 -3.83
C HIS A 372 1.41 -32.06 -4.45
N LEU A 373 0.70 -31.10 -3.85
CA LEU A 373 0.75 -29.70 -4.28
C LEU A 373 2.17 -29.13 -4.24
N VAL A 374 2.92 -29.39 -3.16
CA VAL A 374 4.30 -28.93 -2.99
C VAL A 374 5.22 -29.49 -4.09
N ASP A 375 5.12 -30.78 -4.39
CA ASP A 375 5.93 -31.42 -5.42
C ASP A 375 5.57 -30.84 -6.82
N LEU A 376 4.29 -30.67 -7.14
CA LEU A 376 3.85 -30.03 -8.40
C LEU A 376 4.39 -28.60 -8.56
N VAL A 377 4.31 -27.78 -7.50
CA VAL A 377 4.83 -26.40 -7.50
C VAL A 377 6.35 -26.39 -7.66
N HIS A 378 7.05 -27.27 -6.95
CA HIS A 378 8.51 -27.39 -7.04
C HIS A 378 8.96 -27.77 -8.46
N ASP A 379 8.36 -28.81 -9.03
CA ASP A 379 8.71 -29.34 -10.33
C ASP A 379 8.42 -28.31 -11.43
N TRP A 380 7.28 -27.62 -11.34
CA TRP A 380 6.90 -26.59 -12.31
C TRP A 380 7.89 -25.41 -12.30
N PHE A 381 8.24 -24.85 -11.14
CA PHE A 381 9.20 -23.74 -11.07
C PHE A 381 10.65 -24.17 -11.31
N SER A 382 10.97 -25.46 -11.15
CA SER A 382 12.27 -25.99 -11.57
C SER A 382 12.41 -26.00 -13.09
N GLN A 383 11.30 -26.23 -13.82
CA GLN A 383 11.24 -26.19 -15.29
C GLN A 383 11.02 -24.77 -15.82
N HIS A 384 10.29 -23.92 -15.08
CA HIS A 384 9.93 -22.55 -15.43
C HIS A 384 10.45 -21.56 -14.36
N PRO A 385 11.78 -21.39 -14.24
CA PRO A 385 12.35 -20.57 -13.18
C PRO A 385 11.97 -19.09 -13.36
N LEU A 386 11.73 -18.42 -12.25
CA LEU A 386 11.68 -16.96 -12.25
C LEU A 386 13.09 -16.39 -12.39
N TYR A 387 13.21 -15.18 -12.94
CA TYR A 387 14.49 -14.53 -13.19
C TYR A 387 14.73 -13.36 -12.24
N ASP A 388 15.96 -13.28 -11.73
CA ASP A 388 16.40 -12.17 -10.90
C ASP A 388 16.56 -10.87 -11.72
N PRO A 389 16.86 -9.72 -11.06
CA PRO A 389 17.08 -8.47 -11.78
C PRO A 389 18.20 -8.50 -12.83
N LYS A 390 19.16 -9.44 -12.72
CA LYS A 390 20.29 -9.64 -13.62
C LYS A 390 20.00 -10.66 -14.73
N GLY A 391 18.79 -11.24 -14.75
CA GLY A 391 18.41 -12.25 -15.73
C GLY A 391 18.96 -13.65 -15.43
N GLN A 392 19.35 -13.92 -14.18
CA GLN A 392 19.73 -15.28 -13.74
C GLN A 392 18.50 -16.04 -13.24
N PRO A 393 18.34 -17.32 -13.60
CA PRO A 393 17.25 -18.14 -13.10
C PRO A 393 17.41 -18.36 -11.59
N ILE A 394 16.31 -18.21 -10.86
CA ILE A 394 16.22 -18.44 -9.42
C ILE A 394 16.01 -19.94 -9.20
N VAL A 395 16.94 -20.56 -8.48
CA VAL A 395 16.83 -21.97 -8.08
C VAL A 395 15.90 -22.06 -6.88
N VAL A 396 14.76 -22.73 -7.06
CA VAL A 396 13.81 -22.97 -5.97
C VAL A 396 14.29 -24.11 -5.07
N PRO A 397 14.25 -23.95 -3.73
CA PRO A 397 14.62 -25.02 -2.82
C PRO A 397 13.53 -26.10 -2.83
N ARG A 398 13.88 -27.36 -2.60
CA ARG A 398 12.85 -28.36 -2.29
C ARG A 398 12.27 -28.06 -0.91
N TRP A 399 10.95 -27.85 -0.83
CA TRP A 399 10.31 -27.56 0.45
C TRP A 399 10.47 -28.73 1.41
N THR A 400 10.88 -28.41 2.63
CA THR A 400 10.77 -29.31 3.78
C THR A 400 9.57 -28.89 4.62
N PHE A 401 9.00 -29.83 5.38
CA PHE A 401 7.85 -29.60 6.29
C PHE A 401 8.30 -29.58 7.76
N PRO A 402 9.17 -28.65 8.20
CA PRO A 402 9.41 -28.48 9.62
C PRO A 402 8.16 -27.88 10.26
N GLY A 403 7.80 -28.35 11.47
CA GLY A 403 6.64 -27.81 12.19
C GLY A 403 6.64 -26.28 12.27
N ARG A 404 5.47 -25.67 12.10
CA ARG A 404 5.21 -24.22 11.97
C ARG A 404 6.04 -23.35 12.92
N GLY A 405 6.14 -23.72 14.19
CA GLY A 405 6.86 -22.96 15.21
C GLY A 405 8.34 -22.74 14.89
N ARG A 406 9.00 -23.69 14.20
CA ARG A 406 10.39 -23.55 13.77
C ARG A 406 10.52 -22.51 12.66
N VAL A 407 9.67 -22.57 11.63
CA VAL A 407 9.66 -21.61 10.51
C VAL A 407 9.42 -20.19 11.02
N GLN A 408 8.40 -20.03 11.86
CA GLN A 408 8.03 -18.73 12.44
C GLN A 408 9.17 -18.16 13.28
N GLY A 409 9.79 -18.98 14.15
CA GLY A 409 10.91 -18.54 14.99
C GLY A 409 12.16 -18.15 14.19
N GLN A 410 12.45 -18.81 13.07
CA GLN A 410 13.55 -18.43 12.17
C GLN A 410 13.32 -17.05 11.54
N LEU A 411 12.13 -16.83 10.98
CA LEU A 411 11.77 -15.56 10.34
C LEU A 411 11.73 -14.40 11.34
N GLN A 412 11.20 -14.62 12.55
CA GLN A 412 11.21 -13.63 13.63
C GLN A 412 12.64 -13.22 14.04
N ARG A 413 13.56 -14.18 14.15
CA ARG A 413 14.98 -13.88 14.42
C ARG A 413 15.62 -13.08 13.29
N ALA A 414 15.32 -13.41 12.03
CA ALA A 414 15.83 -12.70 10.87
C ALA A 414 15.35 -11.23 10.84
N VAL A 415 14.04 -11.00 11.03
CA VAL A 415 13.47 -9.64 11.10
C VAL A 415 14.10 -8.83 12.23
N LYS A 416 14.23 -9.42 13.43
CA LYS A 416 14.86 -8.76 14.59
C LYS A 416 16.33 -8.42 14.35
N ALA A 417 17.09 -9.27 13.68
CA ALA A 417 18.48 -9.00 13.34
C ALA A 417 18.60 -7.82 12.35
N ILE A 418 17.72 -7.76 11.35
CA ILE A 418 17.68 -6.65 10.39
C ILE A 418 17.27 -5.34 11.08
N ASP A 419 16.29 -5.38 12.00
CA ASP A 419 15.88 -4.21 12.81
C ASP A 419 17.04 -3.61 13.61
N VAL A 420 17.94 -4.45 14.11
CA VAL A 420 19.13 -3.99 14.86
C VAL A 420 20.12 -3.33 13.89
N ALA A 421 20.38 -3.95 12.73
CA ALA A 421 21.29 -3.41 11.73
C ALA A 421 20.81 -2.05 11.17
N GLU A 422 19.51 -1.91 10.88
CA GLU A 422 18.92 -0.64 10.40
C GLU A 422 19.08 0.49 11.41
N ARG A 423 18.83 0.22 12.69
CA ARG A 423 18.99 1.21 13.76
C ARG A 423 20.43 1.71 13.86
N SER A 424 21.41 0.82 13.72
CA SER A 424 22.83 1.18 13.73
C SER A 424 23.22 2.02 12.51
N LEU A 425 22.71 1.69 11.31
CA LEU A 425 23.02 2.42 10.09
C LEU A 425 22.34 3.78 10.00
N ALA A 426 21.13 3.92 10.52
CA ALA A 426 20.40 5.19 10.58
C ALA A 426 21.10 6.23 11.48
N ALA A 427 21.98 5.80 12.38
CA ALA A 427 22.78 6.70 13.21
C ALA A 427 23.98 7.33 12.46
N LEU A 428 24.39 6.76 11.32
CA LEU A 428 25.56 7.20 10.56
C LEU A 428 25.20 8.28 9.51
N PRO A 429 26.06 9.29 9.28
CA PRO A 429 25.82 10.38 8.31
C PRO A 429 26.11 9.93 6.85
N LEU A 430 25.36 8.95 6.35
CA LEU A 430 25.54 8.40 5.00
C LEU A 430 24.74 9.21 3.96
N ARG A 431 25.32 9.43 2.77
CA ARG A 431 24.66 10.11 1.64
C ARG A 431 24.91 9.40 0.32
N GLY A 432 24.04 9.62 -0.66
CA GLY A 432 24.23 9.13 -2.03
C GLY A 432 24.34 7.60 -2.13
N GLY A 433 25.47 7.09 -2.64
CA GLY A 433 25.63 5.66 -2.97
C GLY A 433 25.49 4.73 -1.76
N GLN A 434 25.99 5.15 -0.60
CA GLN A 434 25.94 4.41 0.67
C GLN A 434 24.52 4.37 1.25
N ALA A 435 23.75 5.45 1.10
CA ALA A 435 22.35 5.51 1.52
C ALA A 435 21.48 4.50 0.77
N ARG A 436 21.79 4.21 -0.51
CA ARG A 436 21.04 3.20 -1.27
C ARG A 436 21.19 1.79 -0.70
N TRP A 437 22.39 1.45 -0.21
CA TRP A 437 22.68 0.15 0.39
C TRP A 437 21.90 -0.03 1.69
N ALA A 438 21.91 0.97 2.57
CA ALA A 438 21.11 0.99 3.79
C ALA A 438 19.61 0.82 3.48
N ALA A 439 19.09 1.54 2.48
CA ALA A 439 17.71 1.39 2.06
C ALA A 439 17.40 0.02 1.41
N GLY A 440 18.40 -0.74 0.97
CA GLY A 440 18.23 -2.12 0.48
C GLY A 440 18.07 -3.16 1.61
N LEU A 441 18.51 -2.84 2.82
CA LEU A 441 18.24 -3.67 4.01
C LEU A 441 16.76 -3.61 4.42
N GLU A 442 16.17 -2.41 4.37
CA GLU A 442 14.72 -2.19 4.59
C GLU A 442 13.85 -3.03 3.64
N GLU A 443 14.28 -3.19 2.38
CA GLU A 443 13.59 -4.04 1.42
C GLU A 443 13.60 -5.51 1.86
N ARG A 444 14.77 -6.03 2.26
CA ARG A 444 14.90 -7.39 2.78
C ARG A 444 14.09 -7.60 4.06
N ARG A 445 14.03 -6.59 4.93
CA ARG A 445 13.17 -6.60 6.12
C ARG A 445 11.70 -6.72 5.73
N GLY A 446 11.25 -5.90 4.77
CA GLY A 446 9.89 -5.94 4.25
C GLY A 446 9.55 -7.30 3.64
N ASP A 447 10.48 -7.91 2.90
CA ASP A 447 10.31 -9.25 2.34
C ASP A 447 10.17 -10.32 3.44
N ALA A 448 11.03 -10.29 4.45
CA ALA A 448 10.98 -11.22 5.57
C ALA A 448 9.72 -11.05 6.42
N ALA A 449 9.29 -9.82 6.68
CA ALA A 449 8.06 -9.52 7.41
C ALA A 449 6.81 -10.00 6.65
N ARG A 450 6.79 -9.83 5.32
CA ARG A 450 5.70 -10.37 4.48
C ARG A 450 5.68 -11.89 4.50
N ALA A 451 6.83 -12.54 4.36
CA ALA A 451 6.93 -14.00 4.44
C ALA A 451 6.44 -14.53 5.81
N LEU A 452 6.81 -13.86 6.91
CA LEU A 452 6.33 -14.19 8.25
C LEU A 452 4.81 -14.05 8.36
N GLY A 453 4.26 -12.95 7.84
CA GLY A 453 2.81 -12.73 7.81
C GLY A 453 2.08 -13.85 7.07
N TYR A 454 2.58 -14.26 5.91
CA TYR A 454 2.00 -15.37 5.14
C TYR A 454 2.07 -16.70 5.92
N VAL A 455 3.23 -17.04 6.49
CA VAL A 455 3.36 -18.26 7.31
C VAL A 455 2.37 -18.27 8.49
N GLU A 456 2.17 -17.12 9.15
CA GLU A 456 1.22 -17.02 10.26
C GLU A 456 -0.24 -17.16 9.85
N LEU A 457 -0.61 -16.63 8.68
CA LEU A 457 -1.96 -16.66 8.14
C LEU A 457 -2.31 -18.04 7.58
N TYR A 458 -1.50 -18.56 6.65
CA TYR A 458 -1.81 -19.80 5.93
C TYR A 458 -1.48 -21.06 6.74
N GLY A 459 -0.54 -20.99 7.69
CA GLY A 459 -0.20 -22.14 8.53
C GLY A 459 -1.37 -22.70 9.35
N ALA A 460 -2.39 -21.88 9.68
CA ALA A 460 -3.57 -22.36 10.40
C ALA A 460 -4.46 -23.26 9.53
N TYR A 461 -4.59 -22.92 8.24
CA TYR A 461 -5.32 -23.70 7.26
C TYR A 461 -4.59 -24.98 6.86
N ALA A 462 -3.26 -24.95 6.89
CA ALA A 462 -2.42 -26.13 6.61
C ALA A 462 -2.36 -27.17 7.73
N GLU A 463 -2.90 -26.83 8.90
CA GLU A 463 -3.08 -27.74 10.04
C GLU A 463 -4.55 -28.21 10.18
N THR A 464 -5.45 -27.75 9.30
CA THR A 464 -6.86 -28.15 9.34
C THR A 464 -7.01 -29.59 8.82
N GLU A 465 -7.47 -30.49 9.69
CA GLU A 465 -7.72 -31.92 9.37
C GLU A 465 -9.22 -32.23 9.24
N ALA A 466 -10.04 -31.19 9.06
CA ALA A 466 -11.46 -31.34 8.79
C ALA A 466 -11.67 -31.82 7.35
N VAL A 467 -12.49 -32.85 7.17
CA VAL A 467 -12.83 -33.40 5.84
C VAL A 467 -14.27 -33.02 5.52
N PHE A 468 -14.47 -32.07 4.60
CA PHE A 468 -15.79 -31.51 4.30
C PHE A 468 -16.63 -32.47 3.45
N GLY A 469 -17.73 -32.97 4.01
CA GLY A 469 -18.69 -33.82 3.29
C GLY A 469 -19.49 -33.01 2.27
N VAL A 470 -19.67 -33.56 1.07
CA VAL A 470 -20.35 -32.92 -0.06
C VAL A 470 -21.55 -33.74 -0.56
N GLU A 471 -22.19 -34.47 0.35
CA GLU A 471 -23.23 -35.44 0.01
C GLU A 471 -24.44 -34.79 -0.67
N ARG A 472 -24.94 -33.66 -0.14
CA ARG A 472 -26.04 -32.90 -0.75
C ARG A 472 -25.61 -32.25 -2.05
N LEU A 473 -24.37 -31.77 -2.18
CA LEU A 473 -23.86 -31.22 -3.44
C LEU A 473 -23.94 -32.29 -4.56
N LEU A 474 -23.46 -33.50 -4.28
CA LEU A 474 -23.49 -34.61 -5.25
C LEU A 474 -24.91 -35.13 -5.50
N GLU A 475 -25.77 -35.15 -4.48
CA GLU A 475 -27.19 -35.45 -4.65
C GLU A 475 -27.83 -34.45 -5.62
N ARG A 476 -27.59 -33.15 -5.43
CA ARG A 476 -28.05 -32.09 -6.34
C ARG A 476 -27.54 -32.29 -7.76
N TRP A 477 -26.23 -32.51 -7.92
CA TRP A 477 -25.59 -32.78 -9.20
C TRP A 477 -26.25 -33.96 -9.95
N SER A 478 -26.56 -35.04 -9.23
CA SER A 478 -27.17 -36.23 -9.81
C SER A 478 -28.60 -36.00 -10.34
N THR A 479 -29.28 -34.95 -9.87
CA THR A 479 -30.63 -34.60 -10.33
C THR A 479 -30.65 -33.68 -11.56
N LEU A 480 -29.51 -33.09 -11.93
CA LEU A 480 -29.40 -32.23 -13.11
C LEU A 480 -29.39 -33.05 -14.41
N ASP A 481 -29.96 -32.48 -15.48
CA ASP A 481 -29.89 -33.04 -16.82
C ASP A 481 -28.51 -32.83 -17.46
N ALA A 482 -28.27 -33.44 -18.62
CA ALA A 482 -26.97 -33.41 -19.29
C ALA A 482 -26.53 -31.99 -19.73
N THR A 483 -27.49 -31.13 -20.10
CA THR A 483 -27.22 -29.75 -20.53
C THR A 483 -26.76 -28.91 -19.35
N ASP A 484 -27.48 -28.99 -18.23
CA ASP A 484 -27.10 -28.31 -16.99
C ASP A 484 -25.79 -28.84 -16.42
N ARG A 485 -25.53 -30.15 -16.47
CA ARG A 485 -24.24 -30.71 -16.03
C ARG A 485 -23.08 -30.16 -16.87
N THR A 486 -23.27 -30.01 -18.18
CA THR A 486 -22.23 -29.43 -19.05
C THR A 486 -22.05 -27.93 -18.78
N THR A 487 -23.15 -27.21 -18.55
CA THR A 487 -23.16 -25.75 -18.43
C THR A 487 -22.84 -25.27 -17.01
N PHE A 488 -23.16 -26.02 -15.97
CA PHE A 488 -23.04 -25.63 -14.57
C PHE A 488 -22.32 -26.73 -13.78
N CYS A 489 -21.14 -27.14 -14.24
CA CYS A 489 -20.37 -28.19 -13.55
C CYS A 489 -19.94 -27.76 -12.14
N PHE A 490 -20.29 -28.57 -11.14
CA PHE A 490 -19.84 -28.44 -9.76
C PHE A 490 -19.49 -29.78 -9.10
N ASP A 491 -19.15 -30.80 -9.89
CA ASP A 491 -18.70 -32.12 -9.42
C ASP A 491 -17.19 -32.17 -9.20
N PRO A 492 -16.70 -32.14 -7.95
CA PRO A 492 -15.26 -32.06 -7.66
C PRO A 492 -14.45 -33.28 -8.16
N SER A 493 -15.10 -34.40 -8.46
CA SER A 493 -14.42 -35.61 -8.93
C SER A 493 -13.82 -35.48 -10.33
N VAL A 494 -14.26 -34.49 -11.12
CA VAL A 494 -13.76 -34.24 -12.47
C VAL A 494 -12.44 -33.46 -12.51
N ILE A 495 -11.96 -32.98 -11.35
CA ILE A 495 -10.76 -32.15 -11.28
C ILE A 495 -9.52 -33.05 -11.37
N ASP A 496 -8.77 -32.93 -12.47
CA ASP A 496 -7.41 -33.44 -12.57
C ASP A 496 -6.46 -32.44 -11.89
N TRP A 497 -5.96 -32.79 -10.71
CA TRP A 497 -5.13 -31.88 -9.91
C TRP A 497 -3.79 -31.56 -10.57
N ASP A 498 -3.15 -32.53 -11.21
CA ASP A 498 -1.87 -32.36 -11.88
C ASP A 498 -2.03 -31.36 -13.03
N ALA A 499 -3.04 -31.59 -13.88
CA ALA A 499 -3.36 -30.70 -14.99
C ALA A 499 -3.78 -29.31 -14.49
N TYR A 500 -4.71 -29.24 -13.53
CA TYR A 500 -5.20 -27.97 -13.01
C TYR A 500 -4.07 -27.13 -12.40
N VAL A 501 -3.22 -27.70 -11.55
CA VAL A 501 -2.13 -26.95 -10.90
C VAL A 501 -1.10 -26.49 -11.93
N THR A 502 -0.63 -27.38 -12.81
CA THR A 502 0.52 -27.11 -13.69
C THR A 502 0.16 -26.35 -14.97
N THR A 503 -1.05 -26.53 -15.50
CA THR A 503 -1.47 -25.94 -16.78
C THR A 503 -2.41 -24.76 -16.62
N VAL A 504 -3.14 -24.67 -15.50
CA VAL A 504 -4.16 -23.64 -15.28
C VAL A 504 -3.73 -22.65 -14.19
N HIS A 505 -3.51 -23.14 -12.97
CA HIS A 505 -3.32 -22.29 -11.79
C HIS A 505 -1.96 -21.59 -11.77
N LEU A 506 -0.84 -22.34 -11.85
CA LEU A 506 0.52 -21.78 -11.74
C LEU A 506 0.88 -20.76 -12.85
N PRO A 507 0.59 -21.01 -14.14
CA PRO A 507 0.80 -20.01 -15.18
C PRO A 507 0.04 -18.70 -14.88
N SER A 508 -1.19 -18.82 -14.38
CA SER A 508 -2.02 -17.66 -14.03
C SER A 508 -1.47 -16.89 -12.84
N VAL A 509 -0.93 -17.59 -11.83
CA VAL A 509 -0.23 -16.97 -10.69
C VAL A 509 0.99 -16.16 -11.14
N VAL A 510 1.77 -16.69 -12.08
CA VAL A 510 2.94 -16.00 -12.65
C VAL A 510 2.53 -14.73 -13.42
N ASP A 511 1.54 -14.84 -14.30
CA ASP A 511 1.02 -13.70 -15.08
C ASP A 511 0.45 -12.60 -14.18
N HIS A 512 -0.40 -12.97 -13.21
CA HIS A 512 -0.98 -12.03 -12.24
C HIS A 512 0.08 -11.34 -11.38
N ALA A 513 1.12 -12.07 -10.97
CA ALA A 513 2.19 -11.51 -10.17
C ALA A 513 3.12 -10.58 -10.97
N ARG A 514 3.00 -10.56 -12.32
CA ARG A 514 3.86 -9.81 -13.25
C ARG A 514 5.34 -10.01 -12.96
N VAL A 515 5.70 -11.24 -12.58
CA VAL A 515 7.08 -11.62 -12.30
C VAL A 515 7.82 -11.89 -13.61
N ARG A 516 9.15 -11.91 -13.54
CA ARG A 516 9.97 -12.22 -14.70
C ARG A 516 10.10 -13.72 -14.84
N ASP A 517 9.64 -14.24 -15.95
CA ASP A 517 9.61 -15.65 -16.34
C ASP A 517 10.39 -15.92 -17.65
N THR A 518 10.93 -14.87 -18.28
CA THR A 518 11.69 -14.95 -19.53
C THR A 518 13.16 -14.54 -19.35
N PRO A 519 14.12 -15.21 -20.02
CA PRO A 519 15.52 -14.82 -20.02
C PRO A 519 15.72 -13.49 -20.76
N GLY A 520 16.45 -12.55 -20.15
CA GLY A 520 16.87 -11.31 -20.80
C GLY A 520 16.85 -10.07 -19.90
N GLY A 521 17.73 -9.12 -20.22
CA GLY A 521 17.65 -7.76 -19.66
C GLY A 521 16.41 -7.04 -20.18
N ARG A 522 15.87 -6.08 -19.42
CA ARG A 522 14.74 -5.24 -19.86
C ARG A 522 14.99 -4.64 -21.26
N SER A 523 14.14 -4.95 -22.23
CA SER A 523 14.04 -4.21 -23.49
C SER A 523 13.12 -3.00 -23.28
N GLY A 524 13.69 -1.80 -23.35
CA GLY A 524 12.98 -0.53 -23.16
C GLY A 524 13.55 0.33 -22.04
N PRO A 525 13.13 1.61 -21.97
CA PRO A 525 13.72 2.58 -21.06
C PRO A 525 13.55 2.13 -19.62
N SER A 526 14.59 2.30 -18.80
CA SER A 526 14.55 2.05 -17.38
C SER A 526 13.44 2.88 -16.71
N ARG A 527 12.98 2.45 -15.52
CA ARG A 527 12.04 3.26 -14.71
C ARG A 527 12.56 4.68 -14.51
N THR A 528 13.86 4.81 -14.25
CA THR A 528 14.55 6.08 -14.07
C THR A 528 14.46 6.95 -15.32
N GLU A 529 14.66 6.37 -16.50
CA GLU A 529 14.53 7.09 -17.78
C GLU A 529 13.09 7.56 -18.01
N ARG A 530 12.08 6.69 -17.82
CA ARG A 530 10.67 7.09 -17.94
C ARG A 530 10.30 8.24 -16.99
N LEU A 531 10.73 8.17 -15.73
CA LEU A 531 10.49 9.23 -14.77
C LEU A 531 11.20 10.52 -15.16
N ARG A 532 12.45 10.43 -15.66
CA ARG A 532 13.21 11.59 -16.15
C ARG A 532 12.54 12.24 -17.36
N THR A 533 12.01 11.47 -18.29
CA THR A 533 11.24 12.00 -19.43
C THR A 533 10.02 12.78 -18.96
N ARG A 534 9.26 12.24 -18.00
CA ARG A 534 8.09 12.94 -17.45
C ARG A 534 8.44 14.24 -16.72
N VAL A 535 9.54 14.23 -15.96
CA VAL A 535 10.06 15.42 -15.27
C VAL A 535 10.48 16.51 -16.27
N LEU A 536 10.99 16.13 -17.44
CA LEU A 536 11.48 17.05 -18.48
C LEU A 536 10.47 17.24 -19.62
N ALA A 537 9.21 16.95 -19.39
CA ALA A 537 8.20 17.09 -20.43
C ALA A 537 7.85 18.58 -20.63
N PRO A 538 7.68 19.09 -21.87
CA PRO A 538 7.46 20.52 -22.11
C PRO A 538 6.21 21.11 -21.43
N GLU A 539 5.24 20.28 -21.09
CA GLU A 539 4.00 20.69 -20.43
C GLU A 539 4.14 20.96 -18.92
N ARG A 540 5.33 20.85 -18.32
CA ARG A 540 5.50 21.23 -16.91
C ARG A 540 5.52 22.75 -16.77
N HIS A 541 4.93 23.25 -15.69
CA HIS A 541 4.77 24.69 -15.48
C HIS A 541 5.96 25.31 -14.73
N LEU A 542 6.44 24.62 -13.69
CA LEU A 542 7.39 25.14 -12.70
C LEU A 542 8.45 24.09 -12.36
N ALA A 543 9.69 24.52 -12.14
CA ALA A 543 10.77 23.72 -11.58
C ALA A 543 11.42 24.47 -10.40
N ALA A 544 11.10 24.00 -9.19
CA ALA A 544 11.66 24.50 -7.94
C ALA A 544 12.93 23.73 -7.56
N PHE A 545 13.96 24.45 -7.15
CA PHE A 545 15.25 23.87 -6.75
C PHE A 545 15.60 24.29 -5.34
N ASP A 546 16.06 23.33 -4.54
CA ASP A 546 16.91 23.60 -3.39
C ASP A 546 18.37 23.89 -3.85
N LEU A 547 19.15 24.56 -3.01
CA LEU A 547 20.54 24.93 -3.29
C LEU A 547 21.54 23.94 -2.67
N GLU A 548 21.49 23.78 -1.35
CA GLU A 548 22.49 23.08 -0.56
C GLU A 548 22.42 21.56 -0.74
N ASN A 549 23.50 20.94 -1.20
CA ASN A 549 23.61 19.53 -1.59
C ASN A 549 22.71 19.09 -2.77
N THR A 550 21.84 19.97 -3.26
CA THR A 550 21.10 19.81 -4.51
C THR A 550 21.86 20.37 -5.71
N LEU A 551 22.23 21.66 -5.70
CA LEU A 551 22.98 22.33 -6.78
C LEU A 551 24.46 22.56 -6.43
N ILE A 552 24.77 22.71 -5.14
CA ILE A 552 26.13 22.91 -4.63
C ILE A 552 26.35 21.98 -3.44
N ALA A 553 27.43 21.21 -3.42
CA ALA A 553 27.85 20.33 -2.33
C ALA A 553 28.39 21.10 -1.11
N SER A 554 27.57 21.97 -0.54
CA SER A 554 27.85 22.84 0.59
C SER A 554 26.65 22.85 1.55
N ASN A 555 26.84 23.45 2.72
CA ASN A 555 25.77 23.81 3.64
C ASN A 555 26.01 25.22 4.20
N VAL A 556 25.05 25.73 4.99
CA VAL A 556 25.13 27.06 5.61
C VAL A 556 26.33 27.18 6.57
N VAL A 557 26.74 26.09 7.23
CA VAL A 557 27.91 26.06 8.12
C VAL A 557 29.20 26.28 7.36
N ASP A 558 29.34 25.67 6.18
CA ASP A 558 30.48 25.84 5.30
C ASP A 558 30.60 27.29 4.82
N SER A 559 29.49 27.89 4.38
CA SER A 559 29.44 29.28 3.91
C SER A 559 29.83 30.26 5.01
N TYR A 560 29.29 30.11 6.22
CA TYR A 560 29.67 30.94 7.36
C TYR A 560 31.11 30.72 7.79
N SER A 561 31.56 29.46 7.91
CA SER A 561 32.94 29.16 8.32
C SER A 561 33.93 29.82 7.39
N TRP A 562 33.65 29.82 6.09
CA TRP A 562 34.47 30.47 5.10
C TRP A 562 34.47 31.99 5.27
N LEU A 563 33.30 32.63 5.43
CA LEU A 563 33.16 34.07 5.62
C LEU A 563 33.83 34.55 6.92
N ALA A 564 33.54 33.86 8.02
CA ALA A 564 34.05 34.18 9.35
C ALA A 564 35.58 34.05 9.41
N THR A 565 36.17 33.06 8.73
CA THR A 565 37.62 32.82 8.81
C THR A 565 38.45 33.62 7.82
N ARG A 566 37.86 34.13 6.73
CA ARG A 566 38.58 34.84 5.65
C ARG A 566 39.49 35.95 6.17
N ARG A 567 39.03 36.72 7.16
CA ARG A 567 39.77 37.86 7.73
C ARG A 567 40.37 37.59 9.12
N LEU A 568 40.29 36.36 9.62
CA LEU A 568 40.97 35.95 10.86
C LEU A 568 42.46 35.69 10.61
N ASN A 569 43.29 36.05 11.58
CA ASN A 569 44.69 35.64 11.62
C ASN A 569 44.82 34.10 11.84
N PRO A 570 46.00 33.51 11.61
CA PRO A 570 46.18 32.05 11.74
C PRO A 570 45.82 31.48 13.13
N ALA A 571 46.12 32.18 14.22
CA ALA A 571 45.84 31.72 15.58
C ALA A 571 44.34 31.68 15.89
N ASP A 572 43.61 32.72 15.46
CA ASP A 572 42.15 32.81 15.65
C ASP A 572 41.39 31.83 14.76
N ARG A 573 41.95 31.43 13.60
CA ARG A 573 41.40 30.34 12.76
C ARG A 573 41.46 28.99 13.47
N VAL A 574 42.57 28.68 14.14
CA VAL A 574 42.70 27.44 14.93
C VAL A 574 41.69 27.45 16.09
N ARG A 575 41.55 28.57 16.79
CA ARG A 575 40.55 28.73 17.85
C ARG A 575 39.12 28.58 17.33
N PHE A 576 38.82 29.15 16.16
CA PHE A 576 37.53 29.00 15.49
C PHE A 576 37.25 27.53 15.14
N ALA A 577 38.22 26.82 14.56
CA ALA A 577 38.06 25.41 14.20
C ALA A 577 37.81 24.52 15.44
N LEU A 578 38.55 24.74 16.54
CA LEU A 578 38.34 24.01 17.79
C LEU A 578 36.96 24.28 18.40
N ARG A 579 36.49 25.54 18.40
CA ARG A 579 35.15 25.89 18.87
C ARG A 579 34.07 25.27 17.98
N ALA A 580 34.22 25.33 16.66
CA ALA A 580 33.27 24.73 15.71
C ALA A 580 33.18 23.20 15.89
N LEU A 581 34.30 22.53 16.17
CA LEU A 581 34.32 21.10 16.49
C LEU A 581 33.59 20.80 17.81
N ALA A 582 33.77 21.62 18.84
CA ALA A 582 33.09 21.47 20.12
C ALA A 582 31.57 21.71 20.02
N GLU A 583 31.14 22.70 19.23
CA GLU A 583 29.72 23.02 19.00
C GLU A 583 29.02 22.07 18.01
N GLY A 584 29.79 21.37 17.16
CA GLY A 584 29.28 20.52 16.08
C GLY A 584 28.16 19.56 16.48
N PRO A 585 28.31 18.76 17.56
CA PRO A 585 27.26 17.83 18.01
C PRO A 585 25.95 18.52 18.41
N SER A 586 26.01 19.69 19.06
CA SER A 586 24.79 20.41 19.48
C SER A 586 24.06 21.01 18.27
N LEU A 587 24.82 21.54 17.31
CA LEU A 587 24.29 22.08 16.05
C LEU A 587 23.62 20.99 15.21
N LEU A 588 24.24 19.81 15.11
CA LEU A 588 23.63 18.65 14.44
C LEU A 588 22.35 18.16 15.14
N ALA A 589 22.32 18.18 16.47
CA ALA A 589 21.13 17.81 17.22
C ALA A 589 19.99 18.82 17.03
N LEU A 590 20.30 20.12 16.99
CA LEU A 590 19.35 21.19 16.72
C LEU A 590 18.79 21.08 15.30
N ASP A 591 19.65 20.91 14.30
CA ASP A 591 19.27 20.75 12.89
C ASP A 591 18.33 19.56 12.65
N ARG A 592 18.62 18.42 13.31
CA ARG A 592 17.76 17.23 13.26
C ARG A 592 16.40 17.44 13.92
N LYS A 593 16.29 18.37 14.86
CA LYS A 593 15.06 18.67 15.59
C LYS A 593 14.21 19.69 14.85
N ASP A 594 14.82 20.81 14.47
CA ASP A 594 14.19 21.92 13.76
C ASP A 594 15.23 22.70 12.95
N ARG A 595 15.08 22.68 11.62
CA ARG A 595 15.99 23.36 10.68
C ARG A 595 15.89 24.89 10.78
N GLY A 596 14.71 25.42 11.08
CA GLY A 596 14.47 26.86 11.20
C GLY A 596 15.15 27.45 12.42
N ASP A 597 15.04 26.79 13.57
CA ASP A 597 15.73 27.19 14.81
C ASP A 597 17.24 27.04 14.67
N PHE A 598 17.72 26.02 13.97
CA PHE A 598 19.13 25.91 13.59
C PHE A 598 19.59 27.14 12.80
N LEU A 599 18.86 27.55 11.76
CA LEU A 599 19.20 28.73 10.96
C LEU A 599 19.15 30.02 11.79
N ARG A 600 18.14 30.21 12.65
CA ARG A 600 18.04 31.38 13.54
C ARG A 600 19.23 31.45 14.49
N HIS A 601 19.53 30.34 15.18
CA HIS A 601 20.68 30.26 16.08
C HIS A 601 21.99 30.54 15.34
N PHE A 602 22.11 30.04 14.12
CA PHE A 602 23.32 30.18 13.33
C PHE A 602 23.52 31.59 12.77
N TYR A 603 22.45 32.22 12.26
CA TYR A 603 22.51 33.56 11.69
C TYR A 603 22.64 34.68 12.73
N ARG A 604 22.26 34.43 13.99
CA ARG A 604 22.60 35.32 15.13
C ARG A 604 24.09 35.60 15.24
N LYS A 605 24.95 34.71 14.75
CA LYS A 605 26.41 34.92 14.75
C LYS A 605 26.88 36.08 13.85
N PHE A 606 26.03 36.62 12.99
CA PHE A 606 26.30 37.80 12.17
C PHE A 606 25.94 39.13 12.84
N GLU A 607 25.43 39.12 14.07
CA GLU A 607 25.06 40.33 14.81
C GLU A 607 26.22 41.33 14.89
N GLY A 608 25.96 42.57 14.47
CA GLY A 608 26.94 43.66 14.44
C GLY A 608 27.96 43.60 13.31
N ALA A 609 27.90 42.60 12.41
CA ALA A 609 28.86 42.48 11.32
C ALA A 609 28.69 43.61 10.27
N PRO A 610 29.78 44.19 9.73
CA PRO A 610 29.71 45.24 8.71
C PRO A 610 29.10 44.70 7.40
N ARG A 611 28.03 45.33 6.91
CA ARG A 611 27.27 44.85 5.76
C ARG A 611 28.09 44.85 4.46
N ALA A 612 28.69 45.99 4.11
CA ALA A 612 29.46 46.14 2.88
C ALA A 612 30.63 45.16 2.78
N GLN A 613 31.25 44.82 3.91
CA GLN A 613 32.34 43.87 3.96
C GLN A 613 31.86 42.43 3.66
N LEU A 614 30.73 42.03 4.23
CA LEU A 614 30.16 40.71 4.00
C LEU A 614 29.63 40.55 2.57
N GLU A 615 29.07 41.61 1.98
CA GLU A 615 28.68 41.64 0.57
C GLU A 615 29.88 41.38 -0.35
N GLU A 616 31.01 42.05 -0.12
CA GLU A 616 32.25 41.82 -0.87
C GLU A 616 32.79 40.39 -0.69
N ASP A 617 32.82 39.90 0.55
CA ASP A 617 33.31 38.56 0.85
C ASP A 617 32.38 37.46 0.31
N ALA A 618 31.06 37.72 0.20
CA ALA A 618 30.07 36.78 -0.33
C ALA A 618 30.25 36.49 -1.82
N ASP A 619 30.60 37.48 -2.65
CA ASP A 619 30.90 37.27 -4.08
C ASP A 619 32.11 36.33 -4.27
N GLN A 620 33.11 36.48 -3.39
CA GLN A 620 34.30 35.64 -3.38
C GLN A 620 33.99 34.23 -2.86
N LEU A 621 33.14 34.11 -1.84
CA LEU A 621 32.63 32.84 -1.35
C LEU A 621 31.92 32.10 -2.49
N PHE A 622 31.00 32.77 -3.19
CA PHE A 622 30.20 32.15 -4.23
C PHE A 622 31.06 31.61 -5.36
N THR A 623 32.04 32.39 -5.82
CA THR A 623 33.03 31.95 -6.82
C THR A 623 33.76 30.68 -6.36
N TYR A 624 34.20 30.66 -5.10
CA TYR A 624 34.84 29.50 -4.51
C TYR A 624 33.91 28.27 -4.45
N LEU A 625 32.64 28.44 -4.04
CA LEU A 625 31.65 27.37 -3.99
C LEU A 625 31.34 26.83 -5.40
N LEU A 626 31.24 27.70 -6.40
CA LEU A 626 30.99 27.30 -7.78
C LEU A 626 32.15 26.44 -8.32
N LEU A 627 33.40 26.84 -8.07
CA LEU A 627 34.59 26.11 -8.54
C LEU A 627 34.82 24.78 -7.81
N THR A 628 34.58 24.73 -6.50
CA THR A 628 34.97 23.58 -5.67
C THR A 628 33.83 22.62 -5.35
N LYS A 629 32.59 23.12 -5.35
CA LYS A 629 31.43 22.41 -4.78
C LYS A 629 30.22 22.33 -5.71
N SER A 630 30.17 23.01 -6.84
CA SER A 630 29.01 22.92 -7.74
C SER A 630 28.79 21.51 -8.30
N PHE A 631 27.52 21.21 -8.60
CA PHE A 631 27.11 20.04 -9.37
C PHE A 631 26.79 20.46 -10.80
N PRO A 632 27.70 20.25 -11.78
CA PRO A 632 27.48 20.69 -13.16
C PRO A 632 26.21 20.11 -13.80
N ALA A 633 25.83 18.88 -13.43
CA ALA A 633 24.59 18.25 -13.90
C ALA A 633 23.34 18.98 -13.40
N GLY A 634 23.35 19.48 -12.16
CA GLY A 634 22.27 20.30 -11.61
C GLY A 634 22.13 21.63 -12.32
N MET A 635 23.25 22.33 -12.56
CA MET A 635 23.24 23.60 -13.31
C MET A 635 22.71 23.42 -14.75
N ARG A 636 23.10 22.33 -15.42
CA ARG A 636 22.54 21.97 -16.73
C ARG A 636 21.05 21.66 -16.65
N ARG A 637 20.57 21.06 -15.54
CA ARG A 637 19.16 20.74 -15.33
C ARG A 637 18.31 22.01 -15.23
N VAL A 638 18.73 23.01 -14.46
CA VAL A 638 18.06 24.32 -14.37
C VAL A 638 17.93 24.94 -15.77
N ARG A 639 19.03 25.03 -16.52
CA ARG A 639 19.02 25.57 -17.90
C ARG A 639 18.15 24.75 -18.86
N HIS A 640 18.03 23.43 -18.65
CA HIS A 640 17.17 22.58 -19.46
C HIS A 640 15.70 22.95 -19.24
N HIS A 641 15.26 23.08 -17.99
CA HIS A 641 13.91 23.53 -17.66
C HIS A 641 13.58 24.90 -18.28
N ARG A 642 14.51 25.85 -18.19
CA ARG A 642 14.34 27.17 -18.84
C ARG A 642 14.17 27.07 -20.35
N ARG A 643 14.95 26.22 -21.02
CA ARG A 643 14.81 26.00 -22.48
C ARG A 643 13.48 25.36 -22.88
N LEU A 644 12.88 24.58 -21.99
CA LEU A 644 11.56 24.00 -22.19
C LEU A 644 10.42 24.98 -21.86
N GLY A 645 10.74 26.18 -21.37
CA GLY A 645 9.75 27.21 -21.00
C GLY A 645 9.21 27.08 -19.58
N HIS A 646 9.74 26.16 -18.76
CA HIS A 646 9.28 26.04 -17.37
C HIS A 646 9.83 27.21 -16.55
N ARG A 647 9.00 27.79 -15.68
CA ARG A 647 9.47 28.77 -14.69
C ARG A 647 10.44 28.09 -13.73
N THR A 648 11.55 28.75 -13.41
CA THR A 648 12.59 28.21 -12.55
C THR A 648 12.71 29.04 -11.29
N VAL A 649 12.50 28.41 -10.13
CA VAL A 649 12.54 29.08 -8.83
C VAL A 649 13.57 28.41 -7.93
N LEU A 650 14.41 29.21 -7.29
CA LEU A 650 15.33 28.74 -6.25
C LEU A 650 14.69 29.00 -4.88
N ILE A 651 14.59 27.98 -4.03
CA ILE A 651 14.11 28.11 -2.65
C ILE A 651 15.20 27.61 -1.72
N THR A 652 15.84 28.50 -0.96
CA THR A 652 17.03 28.18 -0.18
C THR A 652 17.04 28.83 1.21
N GLY A 653 17.60 28.12 2.19
CA GLY A 653 17.83 28.68 3.52
C GLY A 653 19.02 29.64 3.59
N ALA A 654 19.80 29.77 2.51
CA ALA A 654 20.93 30.70 2.40
C ALA A 654 20.48 32.17 2.45
N LEU A 655 21.39 33.05 2.86
CA LEU A 655 21.17 34.49 2.89
C LEU A 655 21.16 35.08 1.47
N ASP A 656 20.27 36.04 1.25
CA ASP A 656 20.18 36.91 0.07
C ASP A 656 21.53 37.39 -0.46
N VAL A 657 22.40 37.88 0.43
CA VAL A 657 23.75 38.38 0.09
C VAL A 657 24.63 37.35 -0.64
N VAL A 658 24.41 36.06 -0.40
CA VAL A 658 25.16 34.98 -1.06
C VAL A 658 24.54 34.61 -2.41
N VAL A 659 23.21 34.63 -2.52
CA VAL A 659 22.49 33.97 -3.62
C VAL A 659 21.87 34.92 -4.64
N GLU A 660 21.26 36.04 -4.24
CA GLU A 660 20.43 36.86 -5.15
C GLU A 660 21.25 37.39 -6.32
N ARG A 661 22.38 38.06 -6.05
CA ARG A 661 23.24 38.64 -7.08
C ARG A 661 23.91 37.59 -7.97
N ASN A 662 24.28 36.45 -7.38
CA ASN A 662 25.14 35.46 -8.02
C ASN A 662 24.36 34.39 -8.80
N LEU A 663 23.14 34.04 -8.35
CA LEU A 663 22.26 33.06 -8.99
C LEU A 663 21.07 33.68 -9.70
N GLY A 664 20.78 34.97 -9.48
CA GLY A 664 19.68 35.69 -10.13
C GLY A 664 19.57 35.42 -11.64
N PRO A 665 20.65 35.48 -12.43
CA PRO A 665 20.58 35.21 -13.86
C PRO A 665 20.21 33.77 -14.27
N LEU A 666 20.25 32.81 -13.34
CA LEU A 666 19.93 31.39 -13.60
C LEU A 666 18.48 31.03 -13.26
N PHE A 667 17.76 31.87 -12.52
CA PHE A 667 16.40 31.62 -12.06
C PHE A 667 15.47 32.77 -12.44
N ASP A 668 14.17 32.48 -12.54
CA ASP A 668 13.16 33.51 -12.72
C ASP A 668 12.82 34.18 -11.38
N ASP A 669 12.95 33.45 -10.27
CA ASP A 669 12.80 33.99 -8.92
C ASP A 669 13.66 33.24 -7.88
N ILE A 670 13.99 33.91 -6.78
CA ILE A 670 14.78 33.38 -5.66
C ILE A 670 14.08 33.70 -4.34
N VAL A 671 13.63 32.65 -3.65
CA VAL A 671 13.14 32.70 -2.27
C VAL A 671 14.27 32.31 -1.32
N CYS A 672 14.79 33.28 -0.57
CA CYS A 672 15.91 33.10 0.34
C CYS A 672 15.69 33.73 1.73
N ALA A 673 16.57 33.41 2.67
CA ALA A 673 16.53 34.04 3.99
C ALA A 673 17.03 35.50 3.90
N ARG A 674 16.34 36.42 4.57
CA ARG A 674 16.72 37.84 4.64
C ARG A 674 16.96 38.28 6.07
N MET A 675 18.04 39.01 6.29
CA MET A 675 18.44 39.47 7.62
C MET A 675 18.10 40.96 7.80
N GLY A 676 17.77 41.37 9.01
CA GLY A 676 17.54 42.76 9.37
C GLY A 676 18.85 43.54 9.54
N THR A 677 18.74 44.87 9.51
CA THR A 677 19.90 45.77 9.60
C THR A 677 19.82 46.70 10.81
N LEU A 678 20.98 47.09 11.33
CA LEU A 678 21.18 48.08 12.38
C LEU A 678 21.89 49.34 11.82
N ASP A 679 21.87 50.43 12.59
CA ASP A 679 22.58 51.68 12.31
C ASP A 679 22.31 52.27 10.92
N GLY A 680 21.04 52.36 10.55
CA GLY A 680 20.64 52.89 9.25
C GLY A 680 21.13 52.06 8.05
N GLY A 681 21.32 50.75 8.24
CA GLY A 681 21.68 49.82 7.16
C GLY A 681 23.16 49.41 7.10
N ARG A 682 24.02 49.91 8.01
CA ARG A 682 25.47 49.69 7.95
C ARG A 682 25.92 48.35 8.54
N ARG A 683 25.17 47.82 9.51
CA ARG A 683 25.48 46.55 10.20
C ARG A 683 24.30 45.59 10.12
N TRP A 684 24.57 44.30 10.22
CA TRP A 684 23.52 43.27 10.32
C TRP A 684 23.02 43.12 11.76
N SER A 685 21.73 42.86 11.94
CA SER A 685 21.14 42.63 13.26
C SER A 685 21.32 41.20 13.78
N GLY A 686 21.66 40.25 12.90
CA GLY A 686 21.63 38.82 13.23
C GLY A 686 20.20 38.24 13.31
N GLU A 687 19.16 39.06 13.12
CA GLU A 687 17.75 38.66 13.14
C GLU A 687 17.24 38.49 11.72
N LEU A 688 16.53 37.39 11.45
CA LEU A 688 15.83 37.22 10.18
C LEU A 688 14.56 38.08 10.16
N LEU A 689 14.28 38.71 9.02
CA LEU A 689 13.07 39.54 8.81
C LEU A 689 11.78 38.72 8.80
N ALA A 690 11.88 37.45 8.43
CA ALA A 690 10.78 36.50 8.37
C ALA A 690 11.28 35.11 8.75
N ALA A 691 10.35 34.16 8.88
CA ALA A 691 10.73 32.75 9.02
C ALA A 691 11.60 32.32 7.83
N PRO A 692 12.73 31.64 8.05
CA PRO A 692 13.55 31.17 6.94
C PRO A 692 12.74 30.18 6.09
N PRO A 693 12.95 30.15 4.76
CA PRO A 693 12.26 29.22 3.89
C PRO A 693 12.81 27.81 4.12
N THR A 694 12.27 27.13 5.12
CA THR A 694 12.62 25.76 5.51
C THR A 694 11.36 24.93 5.70
N GLY A 695 11.40 23.66 5.28
CA GLY A 695 10.26 22.75 5.40
C GLY A 695 8.98 23.31 4.80
N GLU A 696 7.94 23.46 5.62
CA GLU A 696 6.62 23.91 5.20
C GLU A 696 6.62 25.31 4.59
N ALA A 697 7.50 26.20 5.08
CA ALA A 697 7.64 27.54 4.51
C ALA A 697 8.12 27.50 3.05
N ARG A 698 8.88 26.46 2.65
CA ARG A 698 9.27 26.26 1.24
C ARG A 698 8.10 25.81 0.38
N ALA A 699 7.32 24.86 0.89
CA ALA A 699 6.12 24.40 0.21
C ALA A 699 5.12 25.53 0.02
N GLN A 700 4.92 26.36 1.06
CA GLN A 700 4.05 27.53 0.99
C GLN A 700 4.59 28.57 0.00
N ALA A 701 5.87 28.94 0.08
CA ALA A 701 6.45 29.91 -0.86
C ALA A 701 6.34 29.46 -2.32
N MET A 702 6.51 28.15 -2.58
CA MET A 702 6.31 27.57 -3.91
C MET A 702 4.84 27.61 -4.34
N ALA A 703 3.91 27.34 -3.42
CA ALA A 703 2.47 27.41 -3.69
C ALA A 703 2.02 28.85 -3.96
N ASP A 704 2.45 29.81 -3.14
CA ASP A 704 2.15 31.24 -3.30
C ASP A 704 2.68 31.74 -4.65
N TYR A 705 3.90 31.33 -5.04
CA TYR A 705 4.46 31.65 -6.36
C TYR A 705 3.63 31.04 -7.49
N ALA A 706 3.23 29.77 -7.36
CA ALA A 706 2.41 29.11 -8.36
C ALA A 706 1.05 29.80 -8.53
N ASP A 707 0.39 30.14 -7.43
CA ASP A 707 -0.91 30.83 -7.44
C ASP A 707 -0.81 32.23 -8.04
N ALA A 708 0.23 33.00 -7.67
CA ALA A 708 0.47 34.33 -8.21
C ALA A 708 0.71 34.33 -9.74
N GLU A 709 1.33 33.27 -10.26
CA GLU A 709 1.69 33.14 -11.67
C GLU A 709 0.67 32.28 -12.46
N GLY A 710 -0.43 31.83 -11.83
CA GLY A 710 -1.45 30.98 -12.47
C GLY A 710 -0.94 29.59 -12.88
N LEU A 711 0.06 29.05 -12.16
CA LEU A 711 0.70 27.76 -12.41
C LEU A 711 0.07 26.65 -11.55
N ARG A 712 0.12 25.41 -12.03
CA ARG A 712 -0.43 24.25 -11.33
C ARG A 712 0.67 23.43 -10.68
N LEU A 713 0.58 23.19 -9.38
CA LEU A 713 1.57 22.38 -8.65
C LEU A 713 1.57 20.91 -9.09
N GLU A 714 0.45 20.40 -9.60
CA GLU A 714 0.37 19.06 -10.19
C GLU A 714 1.27 18.91 -11.43
N GLU A 715 1.57 20.02 -12.11
CA GLU A 715 2.48 20.08 -13.25
C GLU A 715 3.87 20.63 -12.87
N ALA A 716 4.14 20.83 -11.58
CA ALA A 716 5.41 21.33 -11.09
C ALA A 716 6.41 20.20 -10.78
N VAL A 717 7.69 20.57 -10.77
CA VAL A 717 8.83 19.71 -10.44
C VAL A 717 9.57 20.31 -9.25
N ALA A 718 9.96 19.50 -8.28
CA ALA A 718 10.78 19.97 -7.14
C ALA A 718 12.01 19.09 -6.95
N TYR A 719 13.18 19.72 -6.75
CA TYR A 719 14.47 19.07 -6.56
C TYR A 719 15.02 19.36 -5.15
N ALA A 720 15.28 18.33 -4.35
CA ALA A 720 15.87 18.48 -3.01
C ALA A 720 16.65 17.22 -2.55
N ASP A 721 17.52 17.37 -1.54
CA ASP A 721 18.35 16.30 -0.99
C ASP A 721 17.91 15.80 0.41
N SER A 722 17.15 16.61 1.15
CA SER A 722 16.84 16.35 2.56
C SER A 722 15.38 15.99 2.83
N ALA A 723 15.14 15.20 3.87
CA ALA A 723 13.79 14.94 4.37
C ALA A 723 13.15 16.20 4.98
N SER A 724 13.91 17.27 5.27
CA SER A 724 13.30 18.55 5.66
C SER A 724 12.48 19.17 4.55
N ASP A 725 12.82 18.90 3.28
CA ASP A 725 12.10 19.42 2.11
C ASP A 725 10.91 18.54 1.69
N LEU A 726 10.56 17.56 2.52
CA LEU A 726 9.46 16.65 2.24
C LEU A 726 8.13 17.36 1.96
N PRO A 727 7.73 18.44 2.68
CA PRO A 727 6.54 19.22 2.32
C PRO A 727 6.55 19.74 0.88
N MET A 728 7.69 20.27 0.42
CA MET A 728 7.84 20.81 -0.93
C MET A 728 7.77 19.68 -1.97
N LEU A 729 8.42 18.55 -1.70
CA LEU A 729 8.37 17.37 -2.58
C LEU A 729 6.98 16.72 -2.63
N GLU A 730 6.21 16.75 -1.54
CA GLU A 730 4.83 16.23 -1.52
C GLU A 730 3.82 17.14 -2.21
N ALA A 731 4.09 18.44 -2.29
CA ALA A 731 3.20 19.41 -2.88
C ALA A 731 3.18 19.35 -4.43
N VAL A 732 4.23 18.82 -5.06
CA VAL A 732 4.35 18.79 -6.53
C VAL A 732 3.94 17.45 -7.15
N GLY A 733 3.54 17.47 -8.42
CA GLY A 733 3.29 16.25 -9.18
C GLY A 733 4.57 15.44 -9.51
N PHE A 734 5.74 16.10 -9.57
CA PHE A 734 6.99 15.49 -10.04
C PHE A 734 8.17 15.75 -9.09
N PRO A 735 8.19 15.08 -7.92
CA PRO A 735 9.32 15.18 -6.98
C PRO A 735 10.57 14.45 -7.46
N VAL A 736 11.72 15.07 -7.24
CA VAL A 736 13.05 14.54 -7.57
C VAL A 736 13.97 14.63 -6.37
N ALA A 737 14.41 13.47 -5.86
CA ALA A 737 15.40 13.38 -4.80
C ALA A 737 16.81 13.41 -5.40
N VAL A 738 17.58 14.45 -5.11
CA VAL A 738 18.93 14.66 -5.65
C VAL A 738 19.95 14.38 -4.57
N ASN A 739 20.92 13.51 -4.85
CA ASN A 739 21.97 13.15 -3.89
C ASN A 739 21.44 12.87 -2.45
N PRO A 740 20.29 12.17 -2.30
CA PRO A 740 19.52 12.24 -1.07
C PRO A 740 20.26 11.66 0.13
N GLU A 741 19.94 12.19 1.31
CA GLU A 741 20.24 11.53 2.57
C GLU A 741 19.50 10.18 2.71
N VAL A 742 19.94 9.32 3.64
CA VAL A 742 19.34 7.99 3.86
C VAL A 742 17.81 8.04 3.97
N ARG A 743 17.30 8.98 4.76
CA ARG A 743 15.87 9.10 5.03
C ARG A 743 15.08 9.47 3.76
N LEU A 744 15.49 10.53 3.05
CA LEU A 744 14.84 10.90 1.79
C LEU A 744 14.98 9.81 0.73
N ALA A 745 16.12 9.11 0.67
CA ALA A 745 16.31 7.99 -0.27
C ALA A 745 15.32 6.85 -0.02
N THR A 746 15.06 6.52 1.25
CA THR A 746 14.06 5.52 1.64
C THR A 746 12.65 5.98 1.27
N ILE A 747 12.30 7.24 1.57
CA ILE A 747 10.98 7.82 1.23
C ILE A 747 10.76 7.84 -0.29
N ALA A 748 11.74 8.34 -1.06
CA ALA A 748 11.70 8.42 -2.51
C ALA A 748 11.52 7.03 -3.13
N ARG A 749 12.18 5.99 -2.59
CA ARG A 749 11.99 4.62 -3.05
C ARG A 749 10.60 4.08 -2.75
N LYS A 750 10.11 4.25 -1.51
CA LYS A 750 8.77 3.81 -1.09
C LYS A 750 7.67 4.48 -1.93
N ARG A 751 7.83 5.76 -2.27
CA ARG A 751 6.88 6.54 -3.08
C ARG A 751 7.14 6.47 -4.58
N GLY A 752 8.23 5.84 -4.98
CA GLY A 752 8.55 5.63 -6.38
C GLY A 752 9.02 6.85 -7.15
N TRP A 753 9.57 7.84 -6.45
CA TRP A 753 10.09 9.10 -6.98
C TRP A 753 11.37 8.92 -7.78
N LEU A 754 11.69 9.91 -8.63
CA LEU A 754 12.96 9.94 -9.34
C LEU A 754 14.09 10.24 -8.34
N VAL A 755 15.15 9.43 -8.39
CA VAL A 755 16.38 9.67 -7.64
C VAL A 755 17.51 9.96 -8.63
N GLU A 756 18.12 11.14 -8.50
CA GLU A 756 19.26 11.56 -9.32
C GLU A 756 20.54 11.60 -8.47
N GLN A 757 21.67 11.28 -9.11
CA GLN A 757 22.99 11.42 -8.51
C GLN A 757 23.83 12.36 -9.36
N TRP A 758 24.22 13.48 -8.77
CA TRP A 758 25.05 14.47 -9.43
C TRP A 758 26.40 14.57 -8.72
N SER A 759 27.46 14.40 -9.49
CA SER A 759 28.84 14.47 -8.99
C SER A 759 29.40 15.88 -9.13
N LYS A 760 30.35 16.23 -8.25
CA LYS A 760 31.18 17.44 -8.40
C LYS A 760 32.01 17.34 -9.69
N ALA A 761 32.47 18.48 -10.19
CA ALA A 761 33.40 18.50 -11.31
C ALA A 761 34.69 17.71 -10.98
N PRO A 762 35.16 16.80 -11.87
CA PRO A 762 36.45 16.14 -11.69
C PRO A 762 37.59 17.17 -11.77
N GLY A 763 38.65 16.98 -10.99
CA GLY A 763 39.82 17.87 -10.97
C GLY A 763 39.68 19.16 -10.14
N GLY A 764 38.52 19.41 -9.52
CA GLY A 764 38.34 20.58 -8.64
C GLY A 764 39.10 20.48 -7.31
N PRO A 765 39.49 21.61 -6.69
CA PRO A 765 40.15 21.64 -5.39
C PRO A 765 39.32 20.93 -4.29
N ARG A 766 39.97 20.14 -3.43
CA ARG A 766 39.35 19.41 -2.30
C ARG A 766 39.92 19.85 -0.95
N PRO A 767 39.65 21.09 -0.53
CA PRO A 767 40.14 21.56 0.76
C PRO A 767 39.51 20.76 1.91
N PRO A 768 40.30 20.38 2.93
CA PRO A 768 39.84 19.54 4.03
C PRO A 768 38.89 20.27 4.99
N LEU A 769 38.95 21.61 5.03
CA LEU A 769 38.11 22.47 5.88
C LEU A 769 37.55 23.66 5.07
N PRO A 770 36.34 24.15 5.37
CA PRO A 770 35.72 25.29 4.72
C PRO A 770 36.30 26.62 5.23
N ILE A 771 37.61 26.83 5.09
CA ILE A 771 38.33 28.02 5.56
C ILE A 771 38.56 28.99 4.39
N GLY A 772 38.26 30.27 4.58
CA GLY A 772 38.48 31.31 3.57
C GLY A 772 39.97 31.58 3.33
N PRO A 773 40.41 31.85 2.08
CA PRO A 773 41.79 32.26 1.81
C PRO A 773 42.11 33.57 2.55
N VAL A 774 43.31 33.69 3.11
CA VAL A 774 43.74 34.93 3.79
C VAL A 774 43.82 36.05 2.76
N THR A 775 43.15 37.16 3.01
CA THR A 775 43.36 38.40 2.27
C THR A 775 44.78 38.90 2.55
N ARG A 776 45.72 38.68 1.62
CA ARG A 776 46.98 39.45 1.62
C ARG A 776 46.60 40.89 1.32
N ARG A 777 46.81 41.81 2.27
CA ARG A 777 46.81 43.25 1.96
C ARG A 777 47.81 43.46 0.82
N THR A 778 47.34 43.69 -0.39
CA THR A 778 48.16 44.18 -1.49
C THR A 778 48.57 45.60 -1.13
N SER A 779 49.83 45.78 -0.70
CA SER A 779 50.46 47.09 -0.56
C SER A 779 50.67 47.70 -1.95
N PHE A 780 49.65 48.38 -2.47
CA PHE A 780 49.82 49.32 -3.57
C PHE A 780 49.84 50.74 -2.98
N ALA A 781 51.02 51.19 -2.56
CA ALA A 781 51.35 52.60 -2.38
C ALA A 781 52.87 52.79 -2.41
N ALA A 782 53.30 53.82 -3.16
CA ALA A 782 54.66 54.35 -3.30
C ALA A 782 55.66 53.57 -4.20
N ALA A 783 55.36 53.53 -5.50
CA ALA A 783 56.41 53.70 -6.52
C ALA A 783 55.90 54.72 -7.54
N GLY A 784 56.34 55.96 -7.42
CA GLY A 784 55.90 57.04 -8.29
C GLY A 784 56.59 58.36 -8.00
N ARG A 785 57.73 58.55 -8.67
CA ARG A 785 58.38 59.81 -9.09
C ARG A 785 59.51 60.34 -8.19
N GLY A 786 60.72 60.01 -8.61
CA GLY A 786 61.85 60.94 -8.59
C GLY A 786 61.95 61.69 -9.93
N GLU A 787 62.61 62.84 -9.83
CA GLU A 787 63.23 63.69 -10.87
C GLU A 787 62.42 64.84 -11.50
N GLY A 788 62.95 66.04 -11.21
CA GLY A 788 62.60 67.35 -11.75
C GLY A 788 63.38 68.45 -11.01
N ALA A 789 64.59 68.73 -11.53
CA ALA A 789 65.60 69.74 -11.15
C ALA A 789 66.68 69.33 -10.13
#